data_AF-A0A9E5WSV8-F1
#
_entry.id   AF-A0A9E5WSV8-F1
#
_cell.length_a   1.000
_cell.length_b   1.000
_cell.length_c   1.000
_cell.angle_alpha   90.00
_cell.angle_beta   90.00
_cell.angle_gamma   90.00
#
_symmetry.space_group_name_H-M   'P 1'
#
loop_
_entity.id
_entity.type
_entity.pdbx_description
1 polymer ?
#
loop_
_entity_poly.entity_id
_entity_poly.type
_entity_poly.pdbx_seq_one_letter_code
_entity_poly.pdbx_strand_id
1 'polypeptide(L)'
;MRNRAIVGVLVFASFALYSAFRSPVPGVNEPHYLAKAKHFWQPDWCRGDFFLESSNPHLVFYCTIGSLTNWFTLAQTAWIGRAVGLALLAAGWSRFLLKVLPSPRTVLWVTWLYMAVAACGNFSGEWIIGGIEAKVIAYGLDFLALALALEGRWTMAALCAGVAVSFHPVVGLWVSICVVLASGAVSMVRRLMRRRPAEQPAAGTAGDERVGPDRVFWPASLRQLVWVTGLFLVGSLPGLWPALRLLAAGDRDVQFEGNYIQVFYRLRHHLDPNVFHPAAYVGYTLLFAVWLALFALSWLAQRRRWPVRPQTLSARWQLSEEQRWFHRFVAATCVVALFGLLVGLGPPPSARTVYQSLRMTVLKLYPFRLFDAILPLGVCCLLGTLAERWSGISSHEKTSPGRGHLAAAPWFFFLAAWVFSLAMPAPDRNPSRLEPVQLADWLDVCRWVNDHTTSDALILTPPTAWAFKWYAERAEYVNFKDCPQDAPGIVEWNRRLRYLKRWGQKSYDDGGYSIDEVRELQRETGITHIVASRLGPFFFPPIYRNGSFRVYDLTERQRPSARVNSSGRQPKSKFEPKPSPTSESTSRRKSKPKPYDRITRHAPPKPLPDDAVTEDWPSFLGPRRDGVSRETRLLKQWPSEGPRLIWELEKGESFASPAICGDRLVYPHRVRREVFVECLHAETGELFWQFRFPTRYRDRYGYSGGPRASPVIDGDRVYIYGVEGKLFCLDLATGELRWKRDLLGEFDVPQDFFGMASTPLVDGDLLIVSVGAPEGPCVVGLDKRTGSLRWQAGEQWRPSYASPVAARLHGRRCVFVFAGGDSRPPTGGLICLDPSSGRIDFEFPWRSKSYESVNASTPVVFGDRVFVSASYRTGSALLKVTPQFDSQVVWTTQDVGFHFNTPIYRDGYLYGFDGRNEPDASLVCIEAKTGRVVWREVPEWRESVTVGGEQQELLLSTFRGWLLWADGHFLCLGELGHLLWLDLSPRGYRELSRCWLFAARETWTPPVVSRGLLYVCQNRRDFQSGRGPRLLCYDLRGR
;
A
#
# COMPACT_ATOMS: atom_id res chain seq x y z
N MET A 1 10.82 -51.24 -13.72
CA MET A 1 11.74 -50.11 -13.41
C MET A 1 11.61 -48.94 -14.38
N ARG A 2 11.58 -49.18 -15.70
CA ARG A 2 11.43 -48.16 -16.77
C ARG A 2 10.30 -47.13 -16.53
N ASN A 3 9.07 -47.58 -16.21
CA ASN A 3 7.93 -46.66 -15.98
C ASN A 3 8.09 -45.75 -14.74
N ARG A 4 8.86 -46.16 -13.72
CA ARG A 4 9.08 -45.35 -12.51
C ARG A 4 10.07 -44.21 -12.75
N ALA A 5 11.11 -44.47 -13.54
CA ALA A 5 12.10 -43.45 -13.93
C ALA A 5 11.46 -42.36 -14.80
N ILE A 6 10.61 -42.75 -15.76
CA ILE A 6 9.88 -41.82 -16.64
C ILE A 6 9.01 -40.85 -15.82
N VAL A 7 8.28 -41.35 -14.81
CA VAL A 7 7.43 -40.49 -13.96
C VAL A 7 8.25 -39.47 -13.18
N GLY A 8 9.41 -39.86 -12.64
CA GLY A 8 10.30 -38.90 -11.96
C GLY A 8 10.77 -37.78 -12.86
N VAL A 9 11.12 -38.09 -14.12
CA VAL A 9 11.51 -37.09 -15.13
C VAL A 9 10.34 -36.16 -15.47
N LEU A 10 9.12 -36.69 -15.64
CA LEU A 10 7.94 -35.88 -15.94
C LEU A 10 7.53 -34.97 -14.76
N VAL A 11 7.67 -35.45 -13.53
CA VAL A 11 7.46 -34.63 -12.32
C VAL A 11 8.47 -33.50 -12.26
N PHE A 12 9.75 -33.78 -12.50
CA PHE A 12 10.79 -32.75 -12.56
C PHE A 12 10.49 -31.72 -13.65
N ALA A 13 10.17 -32.15 -14.86
CA ALA A 13 9.81 -31.24 -15.96
C ALA A 13 8.59 -30.37 -15.60
N SER A 14 7.58 -30.94 -14.93
CA SER A 14 6.41 -30.20 -14.46
C SER A 14 6.77 -29.13 -13.43
N PHE A 15 7.61 -29.46 -12.45
CA PHE A 15 8.11 -28.50 -11.46
C PHE A 15 8.99 -27.41 -12.07
N ALA A 16 9.87 -27.77 -13.01
CA ALA A 16 10.75 -26.83 -13.69
C ALA A 16 9.96 -25.83 -14.53
N LEU A 17 8.99 -26.31 -15.32
CA LEU A 17 8.10 -25.44 -16.10
C LEU A 17 7.30 -24.51 -15.17
N TYR A 18 6.70 -25.05 -14.11
CA TYR A 18 5.97 -24.22 -13.15
C TYR A 18 6.85 -23.17 -12.48
N SER A 19 8.07 -23.52 -12.06
CA SER A 19 9.04 -22.58 -11.51
C SER A 19 9.40 -21.48 -12.52
N ALA A 20 9.65 -21.84 -13.78
CA ALA A 20 10.01 -20.88 -14.83
C ALA A 20 8.88 -19.89 -15.14
N PHE A 21 7.63 -20.36 -15.26
CA PHE A 21 6.48 -19.51 -15.59
C PHE A 21 5.98 -18.69 -14.39
N ARG A 22 5.99 -19.26 -13.18
CA ARG A 22 5.37 -18.65 -11.99
C ARG A 22 6.35 -17.92 -11.08
N SER A 23 7.66 -18.00 -11.34
CA SER A 23 8.71 -17.36 -10.56
C SER A 23 9.83 -16.88 -11.50
N PRO A 24 9.71 -15.70 -12.14
CA PRO A 24 10.77 -15.16 -12.99
C PRO A 24 12.10 -15.04 -12.23
N VAL A 25 13.23 -14.97 -12.93
CA VAL A 25 14.55 -14.79 -12.30
C VAL A 25 14.95 -13.31 -12.34
N PRO A 26 15.28 -12.68 -11.19
CA PRO A 26 15.26 -13.26 -9.85
C PRO A 26 13.84 -13.41 -9.29
N GLY A 27 13.60 -14.52 -8.58
CA GLY A 27 12.35 -14.79 -7.88
C GLY A 27 12.22 -13.93 -6.62
N VAL A 28 11.06 -13.97 -5.96
CA VAL A 28 10.75 -13.09 -4.81
C VAL A 28 11.78 -13.14 -3.67
N ASN A 29 12.38 -14.31 -3.41
CA ASN A 29 13.32 -14.51 -2.30
C ASN A 29 14.77 -14.75 -2.76
N GLU A 30 15.02 -14.91 -4.06
CA GLU A 30 16.37 -15.18 -4.58
C GLU A 30 17.35 -14.02 -4.36
N PRO A 31 16.95 -12.74 -4.52
CA PRO A 31 17.82 -11.61 -4.20
C PRO A 31 18.28 -11.60 -2.76
N HIS A 32 17.51 -12.18 -1.85
CA HIS A 32 17.86 -12.25 -0.44
C HIS A 32 18.79 -13.42 -0.13
N TYR A 33 18.40 -14.64 -0.54
CA TYR A 33 19.18 -15.85 -0.27
C TYR A 33 20.53 -15.85 -0.98
N LEU A 34 20.56 -15.48 -2.27
CA LEU A 34 21.78 -15.55 -3.07
C LEU A 34 22.69 -14.35 -2.85
N ALA A 35 22.17 -13.15 -2.55
CA ALA A 35 23.04 -12.05 -2.12
C ALA A 35 23.73 -12.38 -0.80
N LYS A 36 23.00 -12.93 0.18
CA LYS A 36 23.60 -13.35 1.45
C LYS A 36 24.63 -14.45 1.26
N ALA A 37 24.36 -15.39 0.37
CA ALA A 37 25.31 -16.44 -0.01
C ALA A 37 26.57 -15.88 -0.70
N LYS A 38 26.42 -14.94 -1.64
CA LYS A 38 27.54 -14.30 -2.34
C LYS A 38 28.40 -13.53 -1.36
N HIS A 39 27.80 -12.70 -0.49
CA HIS A 39 28.53 -11.98 0.55
C HIS A 39 29.23 -12.90 1.55
N PHE A 40 28.60 -14.03 1.92
CA PHE A 40 29.23 -15.01 2.81
C PHE A 40 30.56 -15.56 2.26
N TRP A 41 30.65 -15.79 0.94
CA TRP A 41 31.87 -16.27 0.28
C TRP A 41 32.79 -15.17 -0.24
N GLN A 42 32.25 -13.98 -0.50
CA GLN A 42 32.96 -12.79 -0.98
C GLN A 42 32.60 -11.61 -0.05
N PRO A 43 33.20 -11.51 1.15
CA PRO A 43 32.82 -10.49 2.14
C PRO A 43 33.01 -9.04 1.67
N ASP A 44 33.88 -8.81 0.67
CA ASP A 44 34.06 -7.49 0.07
C ASP A 44 32.92 -7.10 -0.89
N TRP A 45 32.12 -8.07 -1.37
CA TRP A 45 30.97 -7.80 -2.24
C TRP A 45 29.83 -7.16 -1.44
N CYS A 46 29.44 -5.91 -1.76
CA CYS A 46 28.47 -5.12 -1.00
C CYS A 46 28.85 -4.96 0.49
N ARG A 47 30.14 -4.78 0.79
CA ARG A 47 30.64 -4.50 2.14
C ARG A 47 29.97 -3.26 2.75
N GLY A 48 29.66 -3.31 4.04
CA GLY A 48 28.93 -2.26 4.77
C GLY A 48 27.41 -2.40 4.71
N ASP A 49 26.88 -3.40 3.99
CA ASP A 49 25.45 -3.69 3.97
C ASP A 49 25.02 -4.35 5.28
N PHE A 50 24.16 -3.64 6.02
CA PHE A 50 23.69 -4.09 7.32
C PHE A 50 23.03 -5.48 7.30
N PHE A 51 22.27 -5.80 6.25
CA PHE A 51 21.60 -7.09 6.19
C PHE A 51 22.56 -8.22 5.82
N LEU A 52 23.48 -7.99 4.87
CA LEU A 52 24.44 -9.01 4.46
C LEU A 52 25.44 -9.36 5.57
N GLU A 53 25.84 -8.36 6.36
CA GLU A 53 26.74 -8.52 7.51
C GLU A 53 26.03 -9.05 8.78
N SER A 54 24.68 -9.05 8.79
CA SER A 54 23.89 -9.61 9.90
C SER A 54 23.92 -11.14 9.93
N SER A 55 23.30 -11.72 10.96
CA SER A 55 23.30 -13.16 11.21
C SER A 55 22.96 -14.06 10.01
N ASN A 56 23.56 -15.25 9.99
CA ASN A 56 23.46 -16.23 8.90
C ASN A 56 22.64 -17.47 9.31
N PRO A 57 21.29 -17.42 9.21
CA PRO A 57 20.40 -18.49 9.68
C PRO A 57 20.42 -19.76 8.81
N HIS A 58 20.87 -19.68 7.56
CA HIS A 58 20.86 -20.78 6.60
C HIS A 58 22.29 -21.21 6.19
N LEU A 59 23.17 -21.38 7.18
CA LEU A 59 24.60 -21.68 6.98
C LEU A 59 24.85 -22.81 5.97
N VAL A 60 24.14 -23.93 6.09
CA VAL A 60 24.32 -25.08 5.20
C VAL A 60 23.96 -24.76 3.75
N PHE A 61 22.94 -23.93 3.51
CA PHE A 61 22.61 -23.45 2.18
C PHE A 61 23.73 -22.57 1.61
N TYR A 62 24.29 -21.68 2.43
CA TYR A 62 25.41 -20.82 2.02
C TYR A 62 26.66 -21.63 1.69
N CYS A 63 27.01 -22.64 2.50
CA CYS A 63 28.16 -23.49 2.24
C CYS A 63 27.99 -24.39 0.99
N THR A 64 26.76 -24.76 0.64
CA THR A 64 26.49 -25.68 -0.48
C THR A 64 26.16 -24.93 -1.76
N ILE A 65 24.92 -24.49 -1.92
CA ILE A 65 24.47 -23.75 -3.11
C ILE A 65 25.16 -22.39 -3.20
N GLY A 66 25.42 -21.76 -2.06
CA GLY A 66 26.08 -20.46 -2.03
C GLY A 66 27.51 -20.46 -2.56
N SER A 67 28.24 -21.57 -2.43
CA SER A 67 29.61 -21.65 -2.97
C SER A 67 29.66 -21.39 -4.48
N LEU A 68 28.58 -21.73 -5.20
CA LEU A 68 28.46 -21.52 -6.64
C LEU A 68 28.59 -20.05 -7.06
N THR A 69 28.32 -19.09 -6.18
CA THR A 69 28.47 -17.66 -6.49
C THR A 69 29.92 -17.23 -6.70
N ASN A 70 30.89 -18.08 -6.36
CA ASN A 70 32.32 -17.85 -6.65
C ASN A 70 32.68 -18.09 -8.12
N TRP A 71 31.88 -18.89 -8.83
CA TRP A 71 32.17 -19.28 -10.22
C TRP A 71 31.08 -18.82 -11.20
N PHE A 72 29.90 -18.47 -10.70
CA PHE A 72 28.74 -18.14 -11.51
C PHE A 72 28.10 -16.82 -11.06
N THR A 73 27.48 -16.10 -12.01
CA THR A 73 26.63 -14.94 -11.71
C THR A 73 25.42 -15.36 -10.85
N LEU A 74 24.82 -14.42 -10.13
CA LEU A 74 23.64 -14.68 -9.29
C LEU A 74 22.50 -15.35 -10.09
N ALA A 75 22.29 -14.94 -11.35
CA ALA A 75 21.28 -15.54 -12.22
C ALA A 75 21.61 -16.98 -12.64
N GLN A 76 22.87 -17.27 -12.98
CA GLN A 76 23.33 -18.63 -13.26
C GLN A 76 23.24 -19.52 -12.03
N THR A 77 23.67 -19.02 -10.86
CA THR A 77 23.53 -19.72 -9.58
C THR A 77 22.07 -20.00 -9.25
N ALA A 78 21.15 -19.06 -9.53
CA ALA A 78 19.71 -19.30 -9.35
C ALA A 78 19.21 -20.45 -10.23
N TRP A 79 19.55 -20.47 -11.52
CA TRP A 79 19.14 -21.55 -12.42
C TRP A 79 19.74 -22.91 -12.05
N ILE A 80 21.04 -22.97 -11.73
CA ILE A 80 21.70 -24.20 -11.29
C ILE A 80 21.08 -24.67 -9.96
N GLY A 81 20.93 -23.77 -9.00
CA GLY A 81 20.31 -24.04 -7.71
C GLY A 81 18.87 -24.54 -7.83
N ARG A 82 18.05 -23.90 -8.69
CA ARG A 82 16.70 -24.36 -9.03
C ARG A 82 16.73 -25.76 -9.63
N ALA A 83 17.60 -26.04 -10.59
CA ALA A 83 17.69 -27.36 -11.22
C ALA A 83 18.02 -28.45 -10.17
N VAL A 84 19.02 -28.21 -9.31
CA VAL A 84 19.42 -29.14 -8.24
C VAL A 84 18.30 -29.32 -7.21
N GLY A 85 17.74 -28.20 -6.70
CA GLY A 85 16.69 -28.22 -5.69
C GLY A 85 15.41 -28.88 -6.18
N LEU A 86 14.96 -28.57 -7.40
CA LEU A 86 13.76 -29.16 -8.00
C LEU A 86 13.98 -30.63 -8.40
N ALA A 87 15.19 -31.02 -8.82
CA ALA A 87 15.50 -32.42 -9.09
C ALA A 87 15.46 -33.26 -7.80
N LEU A 88 16.03 -32.75 -6.72
CA LEU A 88 15.96 -33.39 -5.40
C LEU A 88 14.51 -33.47 -4.89
N LEU A 89 13.76 -32.37 -5.03
CA LEU A 89 12.34 -32.33 -4.69
C LEU A 89 11.55 -33.36 -5.51
N ALA A 90 11.72 -33.40 -6.83
CA ALA A 90 11.05 -34.35 -7.71
C ALA A 90 11.40 -35.80 -7.37
N ALA A 91 12.67 -36.08 -7.04
CA ALA A 91 13.13 -37.42 -6.65
C ALA A 91 12.50 -37.87 -5.33
N GLY A 92 12.56 -37.02 -4.29
CA GLY A 92 11.94 -37.29 -2.99
C GLY A 92 10.42 -37.45 -3.11
N TRP A 93 9.77 -36.47 -3.74
CA TRP A 93 8.32 -36.43 -4.00
C TRP A 93 7.83 -37.68 -4.73
N SER A 94 8.47 -38.03 -5.85
CA SER A 94 8.08 -39.19 -6.65
C SER A 94 8.30 -40.49 -5.90
N ARG A 95 9.43 -40.64 -5.19
CA ARG A 95 9.72 -41.86 -4.42
C ARG A 95 8.72 -42.04 -3.28
N PHE A 96 8.35 -40.97 -2.60
CA PHE A 96 7.35 -40.97 -1.55
C PHE A 96 5.96 -41.31 -2.10
N LEU A 97 5.53 -40.59 -3.14
CA LEU A 97 4.20 -40.79 -3.72
C LEU A 97 4.02 -42.18 -4.34
N LEU A 98 5.08 -42.80 -4.87
CA LEU A 98 5.04 -44.19 -5.33
C LEU A 98 4.77 -45.22 -4.20
N LYS A 99 4.93 -44.84 -2.92
CA LYS A 99 4.56 -45.68 -1.76
C LYS A 99 3.13 -45.46 -1.30
N VAL A 100 2.61 -44.24 -1.45
CA VAL A 100 1.28 -43.88 -0.96
C VAL A 100 0.22 -43.89 -2.08
N LEU A 101 0.59 -43.99 -3.35
CA LEU A 101 -0.35 -44.02 -4.47
C LEU A 101 -0.35 -45.37 -5.20
N PRO A 102 -1.51 -45.75 -5.78
CA PRO A 102 -1.70 -47.06 -6.42
C PRO A 102 -0.81 -47.32 -7.64
N SER A 103 -0.41 -46.29 -8.39
CA SER A 103 0.39 -46.47 -9.62
C SER A 103 1.27 -45.26 -9.94
N PRO A 104 2.32 -45.43 -10.79
CA PRO A 104 3.20 -44.33 -11.20
C PRO A 104 2.48 -43.19 -11.93
N ARG A 105 1.45 -43.48 -12.73
CA ARG A 105 0.67 -42.43 -13.42
C ARG A 105 -0.09 -41.53 -12.44
N THR A 106 -0.58 -42.10 -11.34
CA THR A 106 -1.35 -41.35 -10.33
C THR A 106 -0.44 -40.40 -9.56
N VAL A 107 0.85 -40.70 -9.46
CA VAL A 107 1.85 -39.73 -8.98
C VAL A 107 1.84 -38.47 -9.84
N LEU A 108 1.81 -38.61 -11.17
CA LEU A 108 1.80 -37.47 -12.08
C LEU A 108 0.49 -36.68 -11.96
N TRP A 109 -0.66 -37.37 -11.93
CA TRP A 109 -1.98 -36.76 -11.72
C TRP A 109 -2.06 -35.96 -10.42
N VAL A 110 -1.64 -36.55 -9.30
CA VAL A 110 -1.62 -35.90 -7.99
C VAL A 110 -0.69 -34.70 -7.99
N THR A 111 0.46 -34.80 -8.66
CA THR A 111 1.41 -33.69 -8.78
C THR A 111 0.80 -32.51 -9.51
N TRP A 112 0.15 -32.75 -10.66
CA TRP A 112 -0.52 -31.73 -11.45
C TRP A 112 -1.69 -31.08 -10.73
N LEU A 113 -2.53 -31.88 -10.07
CA LEU A 113 -3.63 -31.35 -9.27
C LEU A 113 -3.12 -30.53 -8.08
N TYR A 114 -2.07 -30.99 -7.40
CA TYR A 114 -1.45 -30.25 -6.30
C TYR A 114 -0.94 -28.89 -6.76
N MET A 115 -0.28 -28.82 -7.93
CA MET A 115 0.19 -27.56 -8.50
C MET A 115 -0.96 -26.61 -8.84
N ALA A 116 -2.09 -27.13 -9.31
CA ALA A 116 -3.30 -26.36 -9.57
C ALA A 116 -3.90 -25.78 -8.27
N VAL A 117 -4.03 -26.61 -7.23
CA VAL A 117 -4.53 -26.16 -5.91
C VAL A 117 -3.59 -25.11 -5.31
N ALA A 118 -2.28 -25.35 -5.36
CA ALA A 118 -1.27 -24.39 -4.91
C ALA A 118 -1.23 -23.10 -5.74
N ALA A 119 -1.74 -23.13 -6.99
CA ALA A 119 -1.84 -21.93 -7.81
C ALA A 119 -3.00 -21.01 -7.39
N CYS A 120 -4.05 -21.57 -6.78
CA CYS A 120 -5.21 -20.82 -6.28
C CYS A 120 -4.93 -20.04 -4.99
N GLY A 121 -3.94 -20.44 -4.20
CA GLY A 121 -3.55 -19.76 -2.96
C GLY A 121 -3.04 -20.71 -1.88
N ASN A 122 -2.74 -20.13 -0.72
CA ASN A 122 -2.28 -20.82 0.49
C ASN A 122 -3.00 -20.25 1.72
N PHE A 123 -2.94 -20.96 2.84
CA PHE A 123 -3.53 -20.56 4.11
C PHE A 123 -2.72 -19.45 4.75
N SER A 124 -1.42 -19.71 4.91
CA SER A 124 -0.52 -18.83 5.63
C SER A 124 0.61 -18.26 4.76
N GLY A 125 0.72 -18.63 3.49
CA GLY A 125 1.72 -18.07 2.59
C GLY A 125 2.88 -18.99 2.22
N GLU A 126 2.87 -20.28 2.58
CA GLU A 126 3.94 -21.20 2.20
C GLU A 126 3.79 -21.74 0.77
N TRP A 127 4.92 -22.01 0.13
CA TRP A 127 5.01 -22.72 -1.16
C TRP A 127 6.24 -23.63 -1.18
N ILE A 128 6.15 -24.71 -1.96
CA ILE A 128 7.24 -25.68 -2.14
C ILE A 128 7.96 -25.50 -3.48
N ILE A 129 7.24 -25.09 -4.53
CA ILE A 129 7.74 -24.95 -5.91
C ILE A 129 7.81 -23.45 -6.25
N GLY A 130 8.99 -22.95 -6.60
CA GLY A 130 9.24 -21.54 -6.88
C GLY A 130 10.70 -21.31 -7.26
N GLY A 131 11.29 -20.22 -6.75
CA GLY A 131 12.74 -19.97 -6.83
C GLY A 131 13.57 -20.86 -5.90
N ILE A 132 14.89 -20.70 -5.94
CA ILE A 132 15.79 -21.46 -5.05
C ILE A 132 15.90 -20.84 -3.66
N GLU A 133 15.62 -21.65 -2.64
CA GLU A 133 15.71 -21.32 -1.22
C GLU A 133 16.10 -22.59 -0.44
N ALA A 134 16.59 -22.43 0.79
CA ALA A 134 16.95 -23.57 1.63
C ALA A 134 15.77 -24.53 1.90
N LYS A 135 14.54 -24.02 1.95
CA LYS A 135 13.32 -24.83 2.17
C LYS A 135 13.03 -25.82 1.04
N VAL A 136 13.38 -25.49 -0.21
CA VAL A 136 13.10 -26.37 -1.37
C VAL A 136 13.90 -27.66 -1.24
N ILE A 137 15.17 -27.55 -0.87
CA ILE A 137 16.06 -28.70 -0.60
C ILE A 137 15.57 -29.48 0.62
N ALA A 138 15.18 -28.78 1.70
CA ALA A 138 14.66 -29.41 2.90
C ALA A 138 13.42 -30.28 2.60
N TYR A 139 12.41 -29.76 1.88
CA TYR A 139 11.25 -30.56 1.48
C TYR A 139 11.63 -31.77 0.64
N GLY A 140 12.57 -31.64 -0.31
CA GLY A 140 13.02 -32.77 -1.12
C GLY A 140 13.66 -33.89 -0.28
N LEU A 141 14.49 -33.52 0.70
CA LEU A 141 15.08 -34.46 1.67
C LEU A 141 14.04 -35.05 2.61
N ASP A 142 13.07 -34.27 3.05
CA ASP A 142 11.97 -34.74 3.91
C ASP A 142 11.09 -35.77 3.18
N PHE A 143 10.68 -35.51 1.93
CA PHE A 143 9.95 -36.51 1.15
C PHE A 143 10.78 -37.78 0.91
N LEU A 144 12.08 -37.64 0.66
CA LEU A 144 12.97 -38.79 0.56
C LEU A 144 13.06 -39.57 1.89
N ALA A 145 13.15 -38.87 3.03
CA ALA A 145 13.16 -39.46 4.35
C ALA A 145 11.86 -40.22 4.65
N LEU A 146 10.71 -39.63 4.33
CA LEU A 146 9.40 -40.29 4.44
C LEU A 146 9.34 -41.57 3.59
N ALA A 147 9.83 -41.51 2.34
CA ALA A 147 9.87 -42.67 1.46
C ALA A 147 10.76 -43.81 2.02
N LEU A 148 11.94 -43.45 2.54
CA LEU A 148 12.88 -44.40 3.16
C LEU A 148 12.34 -44.99 4.46
N ALA A 149 11.63 -44.21 5.26
CA ALA A 149 10.96 -44.68 6.46
C ALA A 149 9.87 -45.73 6.14
N LEU A 150 9.06 -45.49 5.10
CA LEU A 150 8.08 -46.46 4.60
C LEU A 150 8.73 -47.74 4.03
N GLU A 151 10.00 -47.67 3.62
CA GLU A 151 10.80 -48.84 3.20
C GLU A 151 11.46 -49.58 4.38
N GLY A 152 11.31 -49.10 5.61
CA GLY A 152 11.99 -49.65 6.79
C GLY A 152 13.48 -49.30 6.86
N ARG A 153 13.98 -48.40 5.99
CA ARG A 153 15.39 -47.97 5.93
C ARG A 153 15.65 -46.81 6.89
N TRP A 154 15.38 -47.02 8.17
CA TRP A 154 15.34 -45.98 9.22
C TRP A 154 16.66 -45.21 9.39
N THR A 155 17.80 -45.87 9.24
CA THR A 155 19.12 -45.23 9.32
C THR A 155 19.27 -44.10 8.30
N MET A 156 18.92 -44.38 7.04
CA MET A 156 19.02 -43.39 5.97
C MET A 156 17.89 -42.36 6.04
N ALA A 157 16.69 -42.78 6.48
CA ALA A 157 15.58 -41.85 6.72
C ALA A 157 15.93 -40.79 7.77
N ALA A 158 16.53 -41.20 8.91
CA ALA A 158 16.98 -40.26 9.94
C ALA A 158 18.09 -39.34 9.47
N LEU A 159 19.06 -39.84 8.70
CA LEU A 159 20.10 -38.99 8.13
C LEU A 159 19.49 -37.94 7.19
N CYS A 160 18.62 -38.34 6.26
CA CYS A 160 17.94 -37.42 5.35
C CYS A 160 17.10 -36.37 6.09
N ALA A 161 16.32 -36.77 7.10
CA ALA A 161 15.54 -35.85 7.93
C ALA A 161 16.43 -34.90 8.73
N GLY A 162 17.54 -35.39 9.28
CA GLY A 162 18.55 -34.57 9.95
C GLY A 162 19.13 -33.52 9.00
N VAL A 163 19.54 -33.93 7.79
CA VAL A 163 20.06 -33.00 6.79
C VAL A 163 18.98 -31.99 6.35
N ALA A 164 17.70 -32.40 6.26
CA ALA A 164 16.59 -31.48 5.98
C ALA A 164 16.46 -30.38 7.05
N VAL A 165 16.54 -30.75 8.34
CA VAL A 165 16.60 -29.78 9.46
C VAL A 165 17.82 -28.86 9.32
N SER A 166 18.96 -29.39 8.90
CA SER A 166 20.18 -28.60 8.69
C SER A 166 20.04 -27.53 7.60
N PHE A 167 19.32 -27.82 6.51
CA PHE A 167 19.03 -26.80 5.48
C PHE A 167 18.00 -25.78 5.97
N HIS A 168 16.91 -26.25 6.57
CA HIS A 168 15.85 -25.37 7.05
C HIS A 168 15.20 -25.91 8.34
N PRO A 169 15.65 -25.43 9.53
CA PRO A 169 15.26 -26.01 10.81
C PRO A 169 13.75 -26.09 11.03
N VAL A 170 13.01 -25.02 10.72
CA VAL A 170 11.56 -24.99 10.91
C VAL A 170 10.83 -26.03 10.05
N VAL A 171 11.25 -26.28 8.81
CA VAL A 171 10.57 -27.22 7.90
C VAL A 171 10.84 -28.65 8.37
N GLY A 172 12.12 -29.02 8.50
CA GLY A 172 12.52 -30.36 8.88
C GLY A 172 12.03 -30.77 10.29
N LEU A 173 12.01 -29.84 11.25
CA LEU A 173 11.51 -30.12 12.60
C LEU A 173 10.00 -30.37 12.60
N TRP A 174 9.21 -29.55 11.90
CA TRP A 174 7.76 -29.78 11.84
C TRP A 174 7.40 -31.09 11.16
N VAL A 175 8.11 -31.46 10.08
CA VAL A 175 7.95 -32.78 9.44
C VAL A 175 8.27 -33.89 10.43
N SER A 176 9.42 -33.81 11.10
CA SER A 176 9.86 -34.82 12.08
C SER A 176 8.88 -34.98 13.24
N ILE A 177 8.37 -33.87 13.80
CA ILE A 177 7.35 -33.87 14.85
C ILE A 177 6.07 -34.54 14.37
N CYS A 178 5.59 -34.18 13.17
CA CYS A 178 4.36 -34.76 12.62
C CYS A 178 4.51 -36.25 12.30
N VAL A 179 5.69 -36.72 11.89
CA VAL A 179 5.99 -38.15 11.72
C VAL A 179 5.90 -38.88 13.06
N VAL A 180 6.49 -38.32 14.12
CA VAL A 180 6.42 -38.91 15.47
C VAL A 180 4.97 -38.96 15.96
N LEU A 181 4.18 -37.90 15.76
CA LEU A 181 2.75 -37.88 16.14
C LEU A 181 1.94 -38.92 15.36
N ALA A 182 2.14 -39.03 14.04
CA ALA A 182 1.43 -39.96 13.17
C ALA A 182 1.72 -41.44 13.49
N SER A 183 2.96 -41.74 13.90
CA SER A 183 3.40 -43.08 14.28
C SER A 183 3.13 -43.41 15.76
N GLY A 184 3.31 -42.46 16.67
CA GLY A 184 3.16 -42.61 18.12
C GLY A 184 1.73 -42.83 18.60
N ALA A 185 0.74 -42.19 17.97
CA ALA A 185 -0.67 -42.39 18.31
C ALA A 185 -1.10 -43.86 18.13
N VAL A 186 -0.52 -44.58 17.16
CA VAL A 186 -0.86 -45.99 16.90
C VAL A 186 -0.15 -46.96 17.83
N SER A 187 1.09 -46.70 18.23
CA SER A 187 1.79 -47.55 19.19
C SER A 187 1.16 -47.47 20.59
N MET A 188 0.71 -46.29 21.02
CA MET A 188 0.02 -46.08 22.29
C MET A 188 -1.36 -46.74 22.33
N VAL A 189 -2.20 -46.54 21.30
CA VAL A 189 -3.53 -47.18 21.21
C VAL A 189 -3.42 -48.70 21.16
N ARG A 190 -2.44 -49.26 20.44
CA ARG A 190 -2.22 -50.72 20.39
C ARG A 190 -1.73 -51.29 21.73
N ARG A 191 -0.85 -50.58 22.45
CA ARG A 191 -0.42 -50.99 23.81
C ARG A 191 -1.56 -50.97 24.82
N LEU A 192 -2.50 -50.02 24.70
CA LEU A 192 -3.71 -49.96 25.52
C LEU A 192 -4.71 -51.07 25.14
N MET A 193 -4.86 -51.40 23.85
CA MET A 193 -5.77 -52.46 23.39
C MET A 193 -5.26 -53.89 23.64
N ARG A 194 -3.94 -54.11 23.77
CA ARG A 194 -3.34 -55.41 24.13
C ARG A 194 -3.53 -55.80 25.61
N ARG A 195 -4.23 -54.99 26.43
CA ARG A 195 -4.55 -55.31 27.84
C ARG A 195 -5.74 -56.27 28.05
N ARG A 196 -6.34 -56.83 26.99
CA ARG A 196 -7.28 -57.97 27.14
C ARG A 196 -6.51 -59.28 26.94
N PRO A 197 -6.55 -60.23 27.89
CA PRO A 197 -5.91 -61.52 27.72
C PRO A 197 -6.64 -62.27 26.60
N ALA A 198 -5.94 -62.55 25.51
CA ALA A 198 -6.42 -63.48 24.49
C ALA A 198 -5.96 -64.88 24.88
N GLU A 199 -6.91 -65.82 24.90
CA GLU A 199 -6.71 -67.25 25.14
C GLU A 199 -5.64 -67.84 24.20
N GLN A 200 -4.87 -68.78 24.73
CA GLN A 200 -3.83 -69.52 24.00
C GLN A 200 -4.45 -70.33 22.84
N PRO A 201 -3.94 -70.24 21.60
CA PRO A 201 -4.21 -71.25 20.60
C PRO A 201 -3.26 -72.44 20.78
N ALA A 202 -3.83 -73.64 20.66
CA ALA A 202 -3.15 -74.92 20.74
C ALA A 202 -2.08 -75.11 19.66
N ALA A 203 -1.06 -75.90 20.01
CA ALA A 203 0.04 -76.30 19.15
C ALA A 203 -0.44 -77.13 17.94
N GLY A 204 0.04 -76.80 16.74
CA GLY A 204 -0.11 -77.66 15.57
C GLY A 204 0.15 -76.98 14.24
N THR A 205 1.08 -77.58 13.48
CA THR A 205 1.36 -77.43 12.04
C THR A 205 2.25 -76.27 11.58
N ALA A 206 3.46 -76.66 11.18
CA ALA A 206 4.39 -75.89 10.38
C ALA A 206 3.92 -75.83 8.91
N GLY A 207 4.13 -74.69 8.26
CA GLY A 207 3.99 -74.54 6.81
C GLY A 207 2.85 -73.63 6.37
N ASP A 208 2.98 -72.32 6.59
CA ASP A 208 2.44 -71.27 5.71
C ASP A 208 3.03 -69.92 6.12
N GLU A 209 3.85 -69.29 5.27
CA GLU A 209 4.28 -67.88 5.43
C GLU A 209 3.09 -66.94 5.16
N ARG A 210 2.04 -67.03 5.99
CA ARG A 210 0.91 -66.10 5.96
C ARG A 210 1.32 -64.79 6.62
N VAL A 211 1.66 -63.82 5.77
CA VAL A 211 1.51 -62.36 5.93
C VAL A 211 1.18 -61.93 7.37
N GLY A 212 2.24 -61.67 8.15
CA GLY A 212 2.12 -61.22 9.54
C GLY A 212 1.45 -59.83 9.67
N PRO A 213 0.59 -59.63 10.68
CA PRO A 213 -0.20 -58.41 10.85
C PRO A 213 0.54 -57.34 11.66
N ASP A 214 1.75 -56.89 11.28
CA ASP A 214 2.46 -55.87 12.10
C ASP A 214 3.61 -55.17 11.35
N ARG A 215 3.32 -54.27 10.40
CA ARG A 215 4.31 -53.24 9.98
C ARG A 215 4.11 -51.97 10.81
N VAL A 216 4.67 -51.93 12.01
CA VAL A 216 4.79 -50.67 12.73
C VAL A 216 5.81 -49.79 11.99
N PHE A 217 5.37 -48.64 11.45
CA PHE A 217 6.27 -47.61 10.91
C PHE A 217 6.99 -46.87 12.07
N TRP A 218 7.73 -47.63 12.88
CA TRP A 218 8.50 -47.20 14.04
C TRP A 218 9.72 -48.12 14.20
N PRO A 219 10.86 -47.64 14.74
CA PRO A 219 12.01 -48.49 15.04
C PRO A 219 11.62 -49.69 15.92
N ALA A 220 12.05 -50.89 15.51
CA ALA A 220 11.60 -52.14 16.11
C ALA A 220 12.24 -52.42 17.49
N SER A 221 13.37 -51.78 17.81
CA SER A 221 14.09 -51.95 19.07
C SER A 221 14.57 -50.62 19.66
N LEU A 222 14.79 -50.59 20.98
CA LEU A 222 15.36 -49.44 21.68
C LEU A 222 16.74 -49.07 21.14
N ARG A 223 17.59 -50.05 20.81
CA ARG A 223 18.92 -49.82 20.21
C ARG A 223 18.79 -49.14 18.85
N GLN A 224 17.88 -49.60 17.99
CA GLN A 224 17.63 -48.97 16.70
C GLN A 224 17.08 -47.54 16.87
N LEU A 225 16.20 -47.32 17.85
CA LEU A 225 15.67 -45.99 18.15
C LEU A 225 16.77 -45.03 18.59
N VAL A 226 17.66 -45.45 19.51
CA VAL A 226 18.81 -44.65 19.96
C VAL A 226 19.73 -44.33 18.78
N TRP A 227 20.03 -45.32 17.93
CA TRP A 227 20.90 -45.12 16.76
C TRP A 227 20.31 -44.15 15.73
N VAL A 228 19.03 -44.33 15.38
CA VAL A 228 18.28 -43.47 14.46
C VAL A 228 18.19 -42.04 15.01
N THR A 229 17.95 -41.90 16.33
CA THR A 229 17.92 -40.59 16.99
C THR A 229 19.30 -39.93 16.96
N GLY A 230 20.37 -40.67 17.24
CA GLY A 230 21.75 -40.18 17.18
C GLY A 230 22.11 -39.66 15.78
N LEU A 231 21.78 -40.41 14.72
CA LEU A 231 22.04 -39.99 13.34
C LEU A 231 21.22 -38.77 12.92
N PHE A 232 19.95 -38.71 13.32
CA PHE A 232 19.11 -37.53 13.09
C PHE A 232 19.73 -36.29 13.75
N LEU A 233 20.14 -36.40 15.01
CA LEU A 233 20.78 -35.30 15.73
C LEU A 233 22.07 -34.86 15.02
N VAL A 234 22.98 -35.80 14.71
CA VAL A 234 24.22 -35.50 13.99
C VAL A 234 23.96 -34.80 12.65
N GLY A 235 22.99 -35.29 11.86
CA GLY A 235 22.62 -34.68 10.59
C GLY A 235 22.02 -33.28 10.74
N SER A 236 21.32 -33.00 11.86
CA SER A 236 20.64 -31.73 12.12
C SER A 236 21.53 -30.63 12.72
N LEU A 237 22.60 -31.01 13.44
CA LEU A 237 23.44 -30.08 14.20
C LEU A 237 23.99 -28.91 13.38
N PRO A 238 24.51 -29.09 12.14
CA PRO A 238 25.09 -28.00 11.36
C PRO A 238 24.14 -26.80 11.13
N GLY A 239 22.85 -27.02 10.93
CA GLY A 239 21.87 -25.94 10.79
C GLY A 239 21.09 -25.61 12.07
N LEU A 240 20.87 -26.60 12.94
CA LEU A 240 20.11 -26.42 14.17
C LEU A 240 20.88 -25.58 15.20
N TRP A 241 22.19 -25.81 15.35
CA TRP A 241 22.99 -25.09 16.33
C TRP A 241 23.06 -23.57 16.07
N PRO A 242 23.35 -23.09 14.84
CA PRO A 242 23.22 -21.66 14.53
C PRO A 242 21.82 -21.13 14.82
N ALA A 243 20.75 -21.82 14.41
CA ALA A 243 19.39 -21.36 14.62
C ALA A 243 19.02 -21.20 16.12
N LEU A 244 19.46 -22.14 16.97
CA LEU A 244 19.27 -22.04 18.42
C LEU A 244 20.02 -20.84 19.02
N ARG A 245 21.25 -20.58 18.56
CA ARG A 245 21.99 -19.38 18.99
C ARG A 245 21.28 -18.09 18.59
N LEU A 246 20.68 -18.03 17.40
CA LEU A 246 19.93 -16.86 16.94
C LEU A 246 18.65 -16.64 17.75
N LEU A 247 17.95 -17.72 18.12
CA LEU A 247 16.77 -17.64 19.00
C LEU A 247 17.11 -17.14 20.41
N ALA A 248 18.32 -17.43 20.89
CA ALA A 248 18.82 -17.00 22.19
C ALA A 248 19.56 -15.64 22.16
N ALA A 249 19.69 -15.00 21.01
CA ALA A 249 20.46 -13.77 20.86
C ALA A 249 19.75 -12.56 21.46
N GLY A 250 20.54 -11.68 22.11
CA GLY A 250 20.05 -10.48 22.78
C GLY A 250 19.53 -10.76 24.19
N ASP A 251 19.37 -9.69 24.98
CA ASP A 251 18.72 -9.79 26.27
C ASP A 251 17.20 -10.04 26.12
N ARG A 252 16.58 -10.20 27.27
CA ARG A 252 15.18 -10.56 27.43
C ARG A 252 14.19 -9.51 26.89
N ASP A 253 14.56 -8.23 26.89
CA ASP A 253 13.73 -7.14 26.35
C ASP A 253 13.90 -7.02 24.84
N VAL A 254 15.14 -7.10 24.36
CA VAL A 254 15.45 -7.13 22.92
C VAL A 254 14.79 -8.32 22.24
N GLN A 255 14.80 -9.50 22.88
CA GLN A 255 14.08 -10.68 22.37
C GLN A 255 12.57 -10.46 22.27
N PHE A 256 11.97 -9.80 23.26
CA PHE A 256 10.53 -9.50 23.24
C PHE A 256 10.19 -8.54 22.11
N GLU A 257 10.93 -7.44 21.99
CA GLU A 257 10.72 -6.44 20.93
C GLU A 257 10.97 -7.03 19.54
N GLY A 258 12.07 -7.75 19.35
CA GLY A 258 12.41 -8.41 18.08
C GLY A 258 11.34 -9.42 17.66
N ASN A 259 10.85 -10.25 18.59
CA ASN A 259 9.77 -11.20 18.30
C ASN A 259 8.44 -10.49 18.00
N TYR A 260 8.13 -9.40 18.71
CA TYR A 260 6.95 -8.58 18.42
C TYR A 260 7.00 -7.99 17.02
N ILE A 261 8.13 -7.37 16.65
CA ILE A 261 8.36 -6.81 15.32
C ILE A 261 8.22 -7.90 14.25
N GLN A 262 8.83 -9.07 14.47
CA GLN A 262 8.77 -10.14 13.48
C GLN A 262 7.34 -10.68 13.28
N VAL A 263 6.64 -10.99 14.36
CA VAL A 263 5.31 -11.62 14.33
C VAL A 263 4.23 -10.62 13.91
N PHE A 264 4.14 -9.46 14.56
CA PHE A 264 2.99 -8.55 14.40
C PHE A 264 3.23 -7.38 13.44
N TYR A 265 4.48 -7.11 13.05
CA TYR A 265 4.81 -6.03 12.11
C TYR A 265 5.31 -6.55 10.76
N ARG A 266 6.37 -7.35 10.73
CA ARG A 266 7.06 -7.76 9.49
C ARG A 266 6.42 -8.94 8.77
N LEU A 267 6.02 -9.98 9.50
CA LEU A 267 5.48 -11.25 8.96
C LEU A 267 4.06 -11.55 9.43
N ARG A 268 3.29 -10.54 9.84
CA ARG A 268 1.91 -10.72 10.34
C ARG A 268 1.00 -11.49 9.38
N HIS A 269 1.17 -11.28 8.07
CA HIS A 269 0.43 -11.98 7.02
C HIS A 269 0.75 -13.48 6.91
N HIS A 270 1.81 -13.95 7.58
CA HIS A 270 2.22 -15.35 7.64
C HIS A 270 2.06 -15.97 9.03
N LEU A 271 2.16 -15.16 10.10
CA LEU A 271 2.30 -15.64 11.47
C LEU A 271 1.14 -15.25 12.40
N ASP A 272 0.38 -14.20 12.08
CA ASP A 272 -0.73 -13.73 12.89
C ASP A 272 -2.07 -14.12 12.23
N PRO A 273 -2.78 -15.14 12.77
CA PRO A 273 -4.02 -15.61 12.16
C PRO A 273 -5.12 -14.53 12.15
N ASN A 274 -5.05 -13.51 13.01
CA ASN A 274 -6.05 -12.44 13.03
C ASN A 274 -6.01 -11.55 11.77
N VAL A 275 -4.95 -11.63 10.96
CA VAL A 275 -4.79 -10.82 9.74
C VAL A 275 -4.68 -11.65 8.46
N PHE A 276 -4.89 -12.97 8.53
CA PHE A 276 -4.92 -13.82 7.33
C PHE A 276 -6.14 -13.45 6.46
N HIS A 277 -5.98 -13.63 5.15
CA HIS A 277 -7.02 -13.27 4.19
C HIS A 277 -8.27 -14.15 4.40
N PRO A 278 -9.51 -13.60 4.44
CA PRO A 278 -10.71 -14.41 4.67
C PRO A 278 -10.90 -15.56 3.68
N ALA A 279 -10.51 -15.37 2.41
CA ALA A 279 -10.55 -16.43 1.40
C ALA A 279 -9.63 -17.63 1.73
N ALA A 280 -8.55 -17.40 2.47
CA ALA A 280 -7.64 -18.46 2.92
C ALA A 280 -8.34 -19.40 3.92
N TYR A 281 -9.08 -18.83 4.88
CA TYR A 281 -9.91 -19.59 5.82
C TYR A 281 -10.98 -20.40 5.10
N VAL A 282 -11.72 -19.77 4.17
CA VAL A 282 -12.76 -20.46 3.39
C VAL A 282 -12.15 -21.61 2.58
N GLY A 283 -11.09 -21.34 1.81
CA GLY A 283 -10.44 -22.33 0.96
C GLY A 283 -9.89 -23.53 1.74
N TYR A 284 -9.17 -23.29 2.84
CA TYR A 284 -8.58 -24.37 3.62
C TYR A 284 -9.60 -25.09 4.51
N THR A 285 -10.68 -24.44 4.93
CA THR A 285 -11.81 -25.12 5.57
C THR A 285 -12.50 -26.07 4.60
N LEU A 286 -12.69 -25.66 3.34
CA LEU A 286 -13.22 -26.53 2.29
C LEU A 286 -12.28 -27.71 2.01
N LEU A 287 -10.97 -27.46 1.85
CA LEU A 287 -9.98 -28.54 1.67
C LEU A 287 -9.99 -29.52 2.85
N PHE A 288 -10.07 -29.01 4.08
CA PHE A 288 -10.15 -29.84 5.29
C PHE A 288 -11.43 -30.67 5.32
N ALA A 289 -12.59 -30.07 5.02
CA ALA A 289 -13.88 -30.76 4.98
C ALA A 289 -13.89 -31.87 3.91
N VAL A 290 -13.37 -31.58 2.71
CA VAL A 290 -13.23 -32.58 1.63
C VAL A 290 -12.30 -33.70 2.05
N TRP A 291 -11.13 -33.38 2.60
CA TRP A 291 -10.19 -34.38 3.10
C TRP A 291 -10.83 -35.27 4.18
N LEU A 292 -11.48 -34.66 5.17
CA LEU A 292 -12.13 -35.37 6.28
C LEU A 292 -13.25 -36.27 5.80
N ALA A 293 -14.10 -35.80 4.88
CA ALA A 293 -15.19 -36.58 4.31
C ALA A 293 -14.67 -37.81 3.56
N LEU A 294 -13.69 -37.62 2.65
CA LEU A 294 -13.10 -38.70 1.87
C LEU A 294 -12.37 -39.71 2.77
N PHE A 295 -11.64 -39.24 3.78
CA PHE A 295 -10.94 -40.10 4.72
C PHE A 295 -11.91 -40.86 5.64
N ALA A 296 -12.97 -40.22 6.15
CA ALA A 296 -14.00 -40.87 6.96
C ALA A 296 -14.75 -41.96 6.19
N LEU A 297 -15.10 -41.71 4.92
CA LEU A 297 -15.70 -42.71 4.04
C LEU A 297 -14.79 -43.94 3.87
N SER A 298 -13.48 -43.72 3.70
CA SER A 298 -12.51 -44.80 3.59
C SER A 298 -12.43 -45.66 4.86
N TRP A 299 -12.51 -45.02 6.02
CA TRP A 299 -12.48 -45.68 7.33
C TRP A 299 -13.75 -46.49 7.60
N LEU A 300 -14.92 -45.93 7.28
CA LEU A 300 -16.21 -46.62 7.40
C LEU A 300 -16.29 -47.86 6.50
N ALA A 301 -15.83 -47.75 5.25
CA ALA A 301 -15.75 -48.87 4.32
C ALA A 301 -14.88 -50.02 4.85
N GLN A 302 -13.86 -49.70 5.66
CA GLN A 302 -12.96 -50.68 6.24
C GLN A 302 -13.51 -51.35 7.51
N ARG A 303 -14.26 -50.61 8.35
CA ARG A 303 -14.85 -51.17 9.58
C ARG A 303 -16.03 -52.10 9.34
N ARG A 304 -16.87 -51.83 8.34
CA ARG A 304 -18.11 -52.60 8.11
C ARG A 304 -17.90 -54.02 7.56
N ARG A 305 -16.65 -54.52 7.40
CA ARG A 305 -16.32 -55.80 6.74
C ARG A 305 -17.22 -56.05 5.52
N TRP A 306 -17.46 -55.01 4.71
CA TRP A 306 -18.41 -55.09 3.61
C TRP A 306 -17.94 -56.23 2.69
N PRO A 307 -18.72 -57.31 2.47
CA PRO A 307 -18.25 -58.46 1.70
C PRO A 307 -17.82 -57.99 0.31
N VAL A 308 -16.54 -58.16 0.00
CA VAL A 308 -15.92 -57.61 -1.20
C VAL A 308 -15.99 -58.63 -2.32
N ARG A 309 -16.83 -58.37 -3.33
CA ARG A 309 -16.47 -58.76 -4.71
C ARG A 309 -15.61 -57.64 -5.30
N PRO A 310 -14.58 -57.92 -6.12
CA PRO A 310 -13.67 -56.92 -6.71
C PRO A 310 -14.37 -55.77 -7.45
N GLN A 311 -15.63 -55.97 -7.85
CA GLN A 311 -16.44 -55.02 -8.61
C GLN A 311 -17.38 -54.14 -7.76
N THR A 312 -17.34 -54.22 -6.43
CA THR A 312 -18.24 -53.47 -5.53
C THR A 312 -17.79 -52.03 -5.26
N LEU A 313 -18.74 -51.11 -5.05
CA LEU A 313 -18.47 -49.70 -4.70
C LEU A 313 -17.64 -49.56 -3.41
N SER A 314 -17.79 -50.47 -2.45
CA SER A 314 -17.06 -50.48 -1.17
C SER A 314 -15.56 -50.76 -1.32
N ALA A 315 -15.16 -51.59 -2.29
CA ALA A 315 -13.74 -51.85 -2.59
C ALA A 315 -13.00 -50.58 -3.01
N ARG A 316 -13.69 -49.64 -3.67
CA ARG A 316 -13.12 -48.39 -4.17
C ARG A 316 -12.64 -47.46 -3.05
N TRP A 317 -13.13 -47.63 -1.84
CA TRP A 317 -12.84 -46.77 -0.68
C TRP A 317 -11.79 -47.35 0.28
N GLN A 318 -11.29 -48.58 0.09
CA GLN A 318 -10.32 -49.18 1.01
C GLN A 318 -8.89 -48.65 0.78
N LEU A 319 -8.28 -47.98 1.75
CA LEU A 319 -6.91 -47.48 1.63
C LEU A 319 -5.87 -48.55 2.00
N SER A 320 -4.65 -48.49 1.44
CA SER A 320 -3.50 -49.29 1.89
C SER A 320 -3.01 -48.86 3.29
N GLU A 321 -2.09 -49.61 3.89
CA GLU A 321 -1.53 -49.23 5.19
C GLU A 321 -0.69 -47.94 5.11
N GLU A 322 0.11 -47.80 4.05
CA GLU A 322 0.91 -46.63 3.75
C GLU A 322 0.03 -45.39 3.54
N GLN A 323 -1.09 -45.55 2.82
CA GLN A 323 -2.09 -44.49 2.63
C GLN A 323 -2.70 -44.03 3.95
N ARG A 324 -3.09 -44.98 4.81
CA ARG A 324 -3.62 -44.65 6.14
C ARG A 324 -2.58 -43.97 7.02
N TRP A 325 -1.32 -44.37 6.92
CA TRP A 325 -0.24 -43.71 7.64
C TRP A 325 -0.05 -42.27 7.15
N PHE A 326 -0.03 -42.04 5.84
CA PHE A 326 0.08 -40.69 5.29
C PHE A 326 -1.08 -39.79 5.73
N HIS A 327 -2.31 -40.26 5.77
CA HIS A 327 -3.42 -39.43 6.27
C HIS A 327 -3.41 -39.21 7.78
N ARG A 328 -2.78 -40.08 8.57
CA ARG A 328 -2.44 -39.76 9.98
C ARG A 328 -1.40 -38.64 10.06
N PHE A 329 -0.44 -38.63 9.15
CA PHE A 329 0.52 -37.53 9.02
C PHE A 329 -0.20 -36.22 8.63
N VAL A 330 -1.12 -36.24 7.66
CA VAL A 330 -1.99 -35.07 7.35
C VAL A 330 -2.78 -34.61 8.59
N ALA A 331 -3.34 -35.53 9.37
CA ALA A 331 -4.04 -35.18 10.61
C ALA A 331 -3.11 -34.48 11.62
N ALA A 332 -1.87 -34.96 11.77
CA ALA A 332 -0.88 -34.35 12.65
C ALA A 332 -0.55 -32.90 12.24
N THR A 333 -0.45 -32.61 10.94
CA THR A 333 -0.23 -31.23 10.47
C THR A 333 -1.41 -30.31 10.78
N CYS A 334 -2.65 -30.83 10.67
CA CYS A 334 -3.86 -30.11 11.04
C CYS A 334 -3.90 -29.78 12.55
N VAL A 335 -3.45 -30.71 13.41
CA VAL A 335 -3.38 -30.49 14.87
C VAL A 335 -2.37 -29.38 15.20
N VAL A 336 -1.19 -29.39 14.56
CA VAL A 336 -0.18 -28.34 14.77
C VAL A 336 -0.70 -26.98 14.30
N ALA A 337 -1.37 -26.90 13.16
CA ALA A 337 -1.97 -25.66 12.68
C ALA A 337 -3.09 -25.18 13.61
N LEU A 338 -3.95 -26.07 14.11
CA LEU A 338 -4.98 -25.72 15.09
C LEU A 338 -4.38 -25.17 16.38
N PHE A 339 -3.31 -25.79 16.89
CA PHE A 339 -2.56 -25.26 18.03
C PHE A 339 -2.02 -23.85 17.76
N GLY A 340 -1.45 -23.63 16.57
CA GLY A 340 -1.03 -22.31 16.11
C GLY A 340 -2.17 -21.28 16.08
N LEU A 341 -3.37 -21.68 15.63
CA LEU A 341 -4.54 -20.81 15.62
C LEU A 341 -4.94 -20.43 17.04
N LEU A 342 -5.08 -21.42 17.94
CA LEU A 342 -5.47 -21.20 19.33
C LEU A 342 -4.48 -20.29 20.07
N VAL A 343 -3.18 -20.45 19.83
CA VAL A 343 -2.13 -19.56 20.39
C VAL A 343 -2.16 -18.18 19.74
N GLY A 344 -2.50 -18.10 18.46
CA GLY A 344 -2.50 -16.86 17.69
C GLY A 344 -3.72 -15.96 17.91
N LEU A 345 -4.84 -16.48 18.38
CA LEU A 345 -6.07 -15.69 18.63
C LEU A 345 -5.84 -14.58 19.68
N GLY A 346 -6.49 -13.44 19.46
CA GLY A 346 -6.48 -12.29 20.38
C GLY A 346 -5.56 -11.15 19.94
N PRO A 347 -5.66 -9.97 20.59
CA PRO A 347 -4.95 -8.77 20.15
C PRO A 347 -3.43 -8.90 20.29
N PRO A 348 -2.65 -8.07 19.58
CA PRO A 348 -1.22 -7.96 19.80
C PRO A 348 -0.88 -7.65 21.27
N PRO A 349 0.23 -8.15 21.81
CA PRO A 349 0.62 -7.92 23.20
C PRO A 349 0.80 -6.43 23.51
N SER A 350 0.19 -5.95 24.60
CA SER A 350 0.38 -4.59 25.14
C SER A 350 1.40 -4.52 26.28
N ALA A 351 1.74 -5.66 26.89
CA ALA A 351 2.70 -5.76 27.98
C ALA A 351 3.49 -7.07 27.93
N ARG A 352 4.69 -7.05 28.51
CA ARG A 352 5.59 -8.21 28.58
C ARG A 352 5.15 -9.16 29.70
N THR A 353 4.60 -10.31 29.34
CA THR A 353 4.30 -11.42 30.25
C THR A 353 4.90 -12.72 29.73
N VAL A 354 5.10 -13.70 30.61
CA VAL A 354 5.62 -15.04 30.24
C VAL A 354 4.78 -15.67 29.13
N TYR A 355 3.45 -15.56 29.26
CA TYR A 355 2.51 -16.05 28.26
C TYR A 355 2.70 -15.36 26.90
N GLN A 356 2.80 -14.03 26.86
CA GLN A 356 2.95 -13.29 25.60
C GLN A 356 4.31 -13.56 24.93
N SER A 357 5.38 -13.71 25.72
CA SER A 357 6.68 -14.16 25.20
C SER A 357 6.58 -15.55 24.58
N LEU A 358 5.94 -16.51 25.26
CA LEU A 358 5.75 -17.87 24.73
C LEU A 358 4.89 -17.87 23.46
N ARG A 359 3.79 -17.11 23.46
CA ARG A 359 2.90 -16.94 22.30
C ARG A 359 3.67 -16.50 21.06
N MET A 360 4.44 -15.43 21.16
CA MET A 360 5.23 -14.93 20.03
C MET A 360 6.31 -15.90 19.58
N THR A 361 6.99 -16.58 20.52
CA THR A 361 7.99 -17.60 20.18
C THR A 361 7.36 -18.76 19.40
N VAL A 362 6.20 -19.24 19.82
CA VAL A 362 5.47 -20.30 19.10
C VAL A 362 5.07 -19.83 17.70
N LEU A 363 4.48 -18.64 17.57
CA LEU A 363 4.09 -18.10 16.26
C LEU A 363 5.28 -17.87 15.34
N LYS A 364 6.43 -17.42 15.88
CA LYS A 364 7.70 -17.26 15.15
C LYS A 364 8.22 -18.56 14.55
N LEU A 365 7.91 -19.71 15.17
CA LEU A 365 8.21 -21.04 14.62
C LEU A 365 7.23 -21.48 13.52
N TYR A 366 6.26 -20.64 13.14
CA TYR A 366 5.42 -20.79 11.96
C TYR A 366 4.64 -22.13 11.91
N PRO A 367 3.73 -22.40 12.87
CA PRO A 367 3.02 -23.67 12.99
C PRO A 367 2.11 -24.02 11.80
N PHE A 368 1.74 -23.04 10.99
CA PHE A 368 0.87 -23.22 9.82
C PHE A 368 1.60 -23.74 8.58
N ARG A 369 2.94 -23.65 8.56
CA ARG A 369 3.75 -23.86 7.36
C ARG A 369 3.57 -25.24 6.74
N LEU A 370 3.57 -26.30 7.55
CA LEU A 370 3.43 -27.66 7.03
C LEU A 370 1.98 -27.97 6.60
N PHE A 371 1.00 -27.34 7.25
CA PHE A 371 -0.41 -27.46 6.89
C PHE A 371 -0.70 -26.90 5.49
N ASP A 372 -0.07 -25.77 5.14
CA ASP A 372 -0.13 -25.18 3.79
C ASP A 372 0.23 -26.17 2.68
N ALA A 373 1.25 -26.99 2.92
CA ALA A 373 1.78 -27.97 1.97
C ALA A 373 1.03 -29.31 1.99
N ILE A 374 0.78 -29.86 3.18
CA ILE A 374 0.43 -31.27 3.33
C ILE A 374 -1.08 -31.52 3.26
N LEU A 375 -1.94 -30.58 3.70
CA LEU A 375 -3.39 -30.77 3.56
C LEU A 375 -3.82 -30.84 2.08
N PRO A 376 -3.40 -29.89 1.20
CA PRO A 376 -3.71 -29.99 -0.22
C PRO A 376 -3.21 -31.29 -0.85
N LEU A 377 -1.98 -31.72 -0.50
CA LEU A 377 -1.44 -33.00 -0.97
C LEU A 377 -2.29 -34.19 -0.52
N GLY A 378 -2.76 -34.18 0.74
CA GLY A 378 -3.68 -35.16 1.28
C GLY A 378 -4.98 -35.28 0.47
N VAL A 379 -5.63 -34.15 0.16
CA VAL A 379 -6.82 -34.09 -0.69
C VAL A 379 -6.52 -34.68 -2.08
N CYS A 380 -5.43 -34.22 -2.71
CA CYS A 380 -5.05 -34.65 -4.05
C CYS A 380 -4.79 -36.17 -4.11
N CYS A 381 -4.11 -36.74 -3.10
CA CYS A 381 -3.86 -38.18 -3.03
C CYS A 381 -5.14 -39.02 -2.95
N LEU A 382 -6.15 -38.57 -2.19
CA LEU A 382 -7.45 -39.26 -2.11
C LEU A 382 -8.19 -39.19 -3.43
N LEU A 383 -8.27 -38.00 -4.05
CA LEU A 383 -8.92 -37.80 -5.34
C LEU A 383 -8.24 -38.58 -6.46
N GLY A 384 -6.90 -38.58 -6.51
CA GLY A 384 -6.14 -39.36 -7.49
C GLY A 384 -6.34 -40.87 -7.34
N THR A 385 -6.37 -41.37 -6.10
CA THR A 385 -6.65 -42.78 -5.80
C THR A 385 -8.07 -43.17 -6.23
N LEU A 386 -9.06 -42.31 -5.96
CA LEU A 386 -10.44 -42.53 -6.36
C LEU A 386 -10.61 -42.50 -7.89
N ALA A 387 -9.99 -41.52 -8.56
CA ALA A 387 -10.03 -41.39 -10.01
C ALA A 387 -9.44 -42.64 -10.71
N GLU A 388 -8.30 -43.15 -10.23
CA GLU A 388 -7.71 -44.38 -10.76
C GLU A 388 -8.67 -45.57 -10.59
N ARG A 389 -9.26 -45.74 -9.40
CA ARG A 389 -10.19 -46.85 -9.11
C ARG A 389 -11.50 -46.75 -9.88
N TRP A 390 -11.99 -45.53 -10.13
CA TRP A 390 -13.22 -45.28 -10.89
C TRP A 390 -13.03 -45.47 -12.38
N SER A 391 -11.86 -45.16 -12.90
CA SER A 391 -11.54 -45.35 -14.32
C SER A 391 -11.53 -46.82 -14.76
N GLY A 392 -11.54 -47.77 -13.82
CA GLY A 392 -11.51 -49.21 -14.11
C GLY A 392 -10.20 -49.68 -14.73
N ILE A 393 -9.19 -48.81 -14.84
CA ILE A 393 -7.88 -49.14 -15.41
C ILE A 393 -7.04 -49.86 -14.35
N SER A 394 -7.54 -50.94 -13.76
CA SER A 394 -6.68 -51.83 -12.96
C SER A 394 -5.90 -52.75 -13.90
N SER A 395 -4.63 -52.98 -13.61
CA SER A 395 -3.61 -53.51 -14.53
C SER A 395 -3.76 -54.98 -14.95
N HIS A 396 -4.95 -55.59 -14.92
CA HIS A 396 -5.11 -57.01 -15.28
C HIS A 396 -6.39 -57.44 -16.02
N GLU A 397 -7.34 -56.55 -16.34
CA GLU A 397 -8.51 -56.95 -17.14
C GLU A 397 -8.38 -56.50 -18.61
N LYS A 398 -8.38 -57.48 -19.53
CA LYS A 398 -8.51 -57.25 -20.98
C LYS A 398 -9.73 -56.36 -21.22
N THR A 399 -9.50 -55.14 -21.69
CA THR A 399 -10.54 -54.15 -21.95
C THR A 399 -11.45 -54.62 -23.08
N SER A 400 -12.76 -54.71 -22.81
CA SER A 400 -13.80 -54.79 -23.82
C SER A 400 -13.80 -53.52 -24.71
N PRO A 401 -14.11 -53.59 -26.01
CA PRO A 401 -13.90 -52.50 -26.97
C PRO A 401 -14.67 -51.18 -26.69
N GLY A 402 -15.67 -51.18 -25.80
CA GLY A 402 -16.52 -50.01 -25.50
C GLY A 402 -16.10 -49.12 -24.32
N ARG A 403 -15.01 -49.43 -23.58
CA ARG A 403 -14.61 -48.66 -22.36
C ARG A 403 -13.50 -47.61 -22.56
N GLY A 404 -13.00 -47.44 -23.80
CA GLY A 404 -11.86 -46.57 -24.10
C GLY A 404 -12.07 -45.09 -23.75
N HIS A 405 -13.29 -44.56 -23.92
CA HIS A 405 -13.59 -43.14 -23.66
C HIS A 405 -13.62 -42.78 -22.16
N LEU A 406 -14.07 -43.70 -21.29
CA LEU A 406 -14.10 -43.49 -19.83
C LEU A 406 -12.71 -43.60 -19.19
N ALA A 407 -11.77 -44.30 -19.83
CA ALA A 407 -10.39 -44.42 -19.35
C ALA A 407 -9.54 -43.16 -19.63
N ALA A 408 -9.92 -42.33 -20.61
CA ALA A 408 -9.18 -41.12 -20.98
C ALA A 408 -9.60 -39.86 -20.19
N ALA A 409 -10.83 -39.81 -19.66
CA ALA A 409 -11.36 -38.64 -18.97
C ALA A 409 -10.51 -38.15 -17.76
N PRO A 410 -9.98 -39.03 -16.89
CA PRO A 410 -9.09 -38.59 -15.80
C PRO A 410 -7.82 -37.91 -16.33
N TRP A 411 -7.22 -38.43 -17.41
CA TRP A 411 -6.02 -37.84 -18.01
C TRP A 411 -6.25 -36.41 -18.47
N PHE A 412 -7.36 -36.15 -19.18
CA PHE A 412 -7.69 -34.80 -19.63
C PHE A 412 -7.95 -33.86 -18.46
N PHE A 413 -8.64 -34.31 -17.41
CA PHE A 413 -8.88 -33.50 -16.21
C PHE A 413 -7.58 -33.08 -15.52
N PHE A 414 -6.68 -34.03 -15.24
CA PHE A 414 -5.42 -33.72 -14.57
C PHE A 414 -4.47 -32.90 -15.45
N LEU A 415 -4.47 -33.14 -16.77
CA LEU A 415 -3.72 -32.33 -17.71
C LEU A 415 -4.26 -30.89 -17.75
N ALA A 416 -5.58 -30.71 -17.77
CA ALA A 416 -6.21 -29.39 -17.70
C ALA A 416 -5.87 -28.68 -16.38
N ALA A 417 -5.81 -29.40 -15.26
CA ALA A 417 -5.37 -28.86 -13.98
C ALA A 417 -3.90 -28.35 -14.05
N TRP A 418 -3.02 -29.10 -14.70
CA TRP A 418 -1.64 -28.66 -14.92
C TRP A 418 -1.55 -27.41 -15.80
N VAL A 419 -2.26 -27.39 -16.93
CA VAL A 419 -2.32 -26.22 -17.83
C VAL A 419 -2.88 -25.01 -17.10
N PHE A 420 -3.95 -25.19 -16.33
CA PHE A 420 -4.53 -24.16 -15.46
C PHE A 420 -3.49 -23.62 -14.47
N SER A 421 -2.69 -24.50 -13.85
CA SER A 421 -1.65 -24.09 -12.89
C SER A 421 -0.58 -23.17 -13.51
N LEU A 422 -0.34 -23.29 -14.83
CA LEU A 422 0.59 -22.45 -15.58
C LEU A 422 -0.07 -21.16 -16.09
N ALA A 423 -1.33 -21.24 -16.53
CA ALA A 423 -2.07 -20.13 -17.13
C ALA A 423 -2.69 -19.16 -16.10
N MET A 424 -2.88 -19.59 -14.86
CA MET A 424 -3.50 -18.76 -13.83
C MET A 424 -2.68 -17.48 -13.56
N PRO A 425 -3.30 -16.30 -13.71
CA PRO A 425 -2.65 -15.03 -13.38
C PRO A 425 -2.10 -15.05 -11.96
N ALA A 426 -0.87 -14.58 -11.79
CA ALA A 426 -0.20 -14.48 -10.49
C ALA A 426 0.20 -13.02 -10.21
N PRO A 427 -0.75 -12.06 -10.19
CA PRO A 427 -0.43 -10.64 -9.99
C PRO A 427 0.23 -10.39 -8.61
N ASP A 428 -0.03 -11.25 -7.63
CA ASP A 428 0.63 -11.30 -6.32
C ASP A 428 2.12 -11.72 -6.39
N ARG A 429 2.56 -12.28 -7.52
CA ARG A 429 3.93 -12.79 -7.76
C ARG A 429 4.76 -11.98 -8.73
N ASN A 430 4.31 -10.80 -9.22
CA ASN A 430 5.24 -9.84 -9.82
C ASN A 430 6.23 -9.40 -8.72
N PRO A 431 7.50 -9.86 -8.75
CA PRO A 431 8.40 -9.66 -7.63
C PRO A 431 8.84 -8.19 -7.50
N SER A 432 8.85 -7.44 -8.60
CA SER A 432 9.20 -6.00 -8.61
C SER A 432 8.04 -5.10 -8.19
N ARG A 433 6.80 -5.50 -8.50
CA ARG A 433 5.59 -4.67 -8.36
C ARG A 433 5.65 -3.34 -9.13
N LEU A 434 6.56 -3.24 -10.10
CA LEU A 434 6.73 -2.08 -10.98
C LEU A 434 6.04 -2.34 -12.33
N GLU A 435 5.53 -1.28 -12.95
CA GLU A 435 5.08 -1.30 -14.34
C GLU A 435 6.27 -1.53 -15.30
N PRO A 436 6.07 -2.05 -16.53
CA PRO A 436 7.17 -2.38 -17.43
C PRO A 436 8.17 -1.25 -17.69
N VAL A 437 7.69 -0.02 -17.88
CA VAL A 437 8.54 1.16 -18.08
C VAL A 437 9.33 1.51 -16.81
N GLN A 438 8.66 1.49 -15.65
CA GLN A 438 9.31 1.73 -14.36
C GLN A 438 10.34 0.66 -14.02
N LEU A 439 10.09 -0.60 -14.41
CA LEU A 439 11.05 -1.69 -14.25
C LEU A 439 12.28 -1.46 -15.12
N ALA A 440 12.10 -1.05 -16.38
CA ALA A 440 13.23 -0.71 -17.26
C ALA A 440 14.07 0.43 -16.67
N ASP A 441 13.44 1.50 -16.21
CA ASP A 441 14.10 2.63 -15.55
C ASP A 441 14.80 2.21 -14.24
N TRP A 442 14.19 1.31 -13.46
CA TRP A 442 14.79 0.80 -12.22
C TRP A 442 16.06 0.01 -12.50
N LEU A 443 16.02 -0.89 -13.48
CA LEU A 443 17.19 -1.66 -13.91
C LEU A 443 18.29 -0.75 -14.46
N ASP A 444 17.90 0.34 -15.14
CA ASP A 444 18.84 1.32 -15.67
C ASP A 444 19.56 2.10 -14.56
N VAL A 445 18.83 2.57 -13.54
CA VAL A 445 19.44 3.16 -12.34
C VAL A 445 20.38 2.18 -11.65
N CYS A 446 19.97 0.91 -11.48
CA CYS A 446 20.81 -0.07 -10.80
C CYS A 446 22.14 -0.27 -11.55
N ARG A 447 22.09 -0.40 -12.88
CA ARG A 447 23.31 -0.50 -13.72
C ARG A 447 24.16 0.75 -13.58
N TRP A 448 23.54 1.93 -13.67
CA TRP A 448 24.27 3.18 -13.53
C TRP A 448 25.00 3.27 -12.19
N VAL A 449 24.32 2.93 -11.08
CA VAL A 449 24.93 2.92 -9.74
C VAL A 449 26.12 1.95 -9.70
N ASN A 450 25.99 0.76 -10.29
CA ASN A 450 27.09 -0.20 -10.35
C ASN A 450 28.31 0.35 -11.12
N ASP A 451 28.07 1.05 -12.23
CA ASP A 451 29.14 1.50 -13.11
C ASP A 451 29.81 2.80 -12.62
N HIS A 452 29.11 3.63 -11.82
CA HIS A 452 29.54 5.00 -11.51
C HIS A 452 29.77 5.29 -10.02
N THR A 453 29.50 4.34 -9.12
CA THR A 453 29.81 4.50 -7.69
C THR A 453 30.96 3.60 -7.27
N THR A 454 31.67 3.97 -6.20
CA THR A 454 32.73 3.12 -5.63
C THR A 454 32.12 1.89 -4.94
N SER A 455 32.88 0.81 -4.80
CA SER A 455 32.39 -0.45 -4.22
C SER A 455 32.00 -0.34 -2.74
N ASP A 456 32.52 0.67 -2.02
CA ASP A 456 32.19 1.02 -0.64
C ASP A 456 30.99 1.98 -0.53
N ALA A 457 30.33 2.31 -1.64
CA ALA A 457 29.16 3.19 -1.61
C ALA A 457 27.98 2.54 -0.87
N LEU A 458 27.43 3.29 0.09
CA LEU A 458 26.25 2.91 0.87
C LEU A 458 25.03 3.69 0.37
N ILE A 459 24.06 2.95 -0.18
CA ILE A 459 22.96 3.53 -0.93
C ILE A 459 21.68 3.51 -0.10
N LEU A 460 20.96 4.65 -0.07
CA LEU A 460 19.58 4.70 0.36
C LEU A 460 18.67 4.50 -0.85
N THR A 461 17.82 3.47 -0.81
CA THR A 461 16.92 3.13 -1.91
C THR A 461 15.45 3.47 -1.57
N PRO A 462 14.57 3.59 -2.59
CA PRO A 462 13.14 3.80 -2.36
C PRO A 462 12.50 2.61 -1.62
N PRO A 463 11.38 2.80 -0.89
CA PRO A 463 10.69 1.70 -0.20
C PRO A 463 10.22 0.56 -1.10
N THR A 464 10.05 0.82 -2.40
CA THR A 464 9.65 -0.16 -3.43
C THR A 464 10.84 -0.82 -4.12
N ALA A 465 12.07 -0.59 -3.66
CA ALA A 465 13.28 -1.13 -4.26
C ALA A 465 13.24 -2.67 -4.29
N TRP A 466 13.36 -3.22 -5.49
CA TRP A 466 13.37 -4.65 -5.73
C TRP A 466 14.73 -5.09 -6.24
N ALA A 467 15.30 -6.10 -5.58
CA ALA A 467 16.54 -6.75 -6.00
C ALA A 467 17.71 -5.79 -6.28
N PHE A 468 17.83 -4.69 -5.52
CA PHE A 468 18.85 -3.67 -5.77
C PHE A 468 20.27 -4.25 -5.76
N LYS A 469 20.66 -4.96 -4.70
CA LYS A 469 21.99 -5.59 -4.58
C LYS A 469 22.31 -6.56 -5.71
N TRP A 470 21.28 -7.20 -6.27
CA TRP A 470 21.43 -8.13 -7.39
C TRP A 470 21.89 -7.43 -8.66
N TYR A 471 21.39 -6.22 -8.92
CA TYR A 471 21.64 -5.49 -10.15
C TYR A 471 22.69 -4.39 -10.00
N ALA A 472 22.68 -3.69 -8.87
CA ALA A 472 23.57 -2.57 -8.59
C ALA A 472 24.89 -3.01 -7.92
N GLU A 473 24.93 -4.20 -7.32
CA GLU A 473 26.10 -4.72 -6.59
C GLU A 473 26.71 -3.69 -5.61
N ARG A 474 25.85 -2.93 -4.91
CA ARG A 474 26.21 -1.98 -3.86
C ARG A 474 25.44 -2.24 -2.57
N ALA A 475 26.03 -1.82 -1.46
CA ALA A 475 25.42 -1.94 -0.14
C ALA A 475 24.18 -1.04 -0.03
N GLU A 476 23.11 -1.54 0.61
CA GLU A 476 21.96 -0.74 0.99
C GLU A 476 22.00 -0.43 2.50
N TYR A 477 21.64 0.79 2.86
CA TYR A 477 21.59 1.19 4.27
C TYR A 477 20.55 0.38 5.07
N VAL A 478 19.36 0.22 4.50
CA VAL A 478 18.28 -0.65 5.01
C VAL A 478 17.21 -0.86 3.95
N ASN A 479 16.63 -2.06 3.87
CA ASN A 479 15.50 -2.39 3.00
C ASN A 479 14.42 -3.15 3.82
N PHE A 480 13.13 -2.92 3.53
CA PHE A 480 12.03 -3.56 4.26
C PHE A 480 12.01 -5.09 4.12
N LYS A 481 12.38 -5.63 2.95
CA LYS A 481 12.40 -7.07 2.72
C LYS A 481 13.54 -7.74 3.50
N ASP A 482 14.68 -7.06 3.59
CA ASP A 482 15.96 -7.53 4.17
C ASP A 482 16.04 -7.34 5.68
N CYS A 483 15.23 -8.14 6.39
CA CYS A 483 15.22 -8.18 7.84
C CYS A 483 16.10 -9.34 8.35
N PRO A 484 17.02 -9.11 9.30
CA PRO A 484 17.75 -10.17 10.00
C PRO A 484 16.82 -11.16 10.74
N GLN A 485 17.34 -12.28 11.21
CA GLN A 485 16.54 -13.30 11.93
C GLN A 485 16.79 -13.36 13.44
N ASP A 486 17.88 -12.78 13.93
CA ASP A 486 18.14 -12.60 15.37
C ASP A 486 17.46 -11.34 15.91
N ALA A 487 17.08 -11.37 17.19
CA ALA A 487 16.34 -10.28 17.80
C ALA A 487 17.09 -8.93 17.79
N PRO A 488 18.39 -8.84 18.13
CA PRO A 488 19.15 -7.59 18.02
C PRO A 488 19.13 -6.99 16.61
N GLY A 489 19.38 -7.82 15.59
CA GLY A 489 19.33 -7.40 14.19
C GLY A 489 17.93 -6.92 13.76
N ILE A 490 16.86 -7.58 14.21
CA ILE A 490 15.48 -7.16 13.91
C ILE A 490 15.15 -5.79 14.54
N VAL A 491 15.56 -5.57 15.79
CA VAL A 491 15.36 -4.28 16.49
C VAL A 491 16.14 -3.18 15.80
N GLU A 492 17.40 -3.42 15.45
CA GLU A 492 18.25 -2.46 14.73
C GLU A 492 17.71 -2.14 13.33
N TRP A 493 17.26 -3.16 12.58
CA TRP A 493 16.59 -3.00 11.29
C TRP A 493 15.39 -2.04 11.40
N ASN A 494 14.53 -2.25 12.39
CA ASN A 494 13.36 -1.42 12.63
C ASN A 494 13.76 -0.01 13.10
N ARG A 495 14.83 0.13 13.89
CA ARG A 495 15.37 1.43 14.32
C ARG A 495 15.83 2.24 13.10
N ARG A 496 16.58 1.64 12.16
CA ARG A 496 17.04 2.28 10.92
C ARG A 496 15.87 2.75 10.05
N LEU A 497 14.86 1.89 9.85
CA LEU A 497 13.65 2.27 9.10
C LEU A 497 12.89 3.43 9.76
N ARG A 498 12.71 3.39 11.10
CA ARG A 498 12.05 4.47 11.84
C ARG A 498 12.87 5.75 11.82
N TYR A 499 14.19 5.66 11.87
CA TYR A 499 15.09 6.80 11.77
C TYR A 499 14.91 7.49 10.41
N LEU A 500 15.01 6.77 9.29
CA LEU A 500 14.80 7.33 7.96
C LEU A 500 13.40 7.94 7.81
N LYS A 501 12.38 7.30 8.36
CA LYS A 501 11.01 7.85 8.37
C LYS A 501 10.94 9.18 9.12
N ARG A 502 11.55 9.27 10.31
CA ARG A 502 11.58 10.50 11.10
C ARG A 502 12.41 11.59 10.43
N TRP A 503 13.58 11.24 9.89
CA TRP A 503 14.42 12.15 9.13
C TRP A 503 13.63 12.74 7.95
N GLY A 504 12.96 11.89 7.16
CA GLY A 504 12.13 12.35 6.05
C GLY A 504 10.89 13.16 6.47
N GLN A 505 10.41 13.02 7.71
CA GLN A 505 9.30 13.82 8.25
C GLN A 505 9.76 15.16 8.85
N LYS A 506 10.95 15.21 9.47
CA LYS A 506 11.49 16.39 10.16
C LYS A 506 11.88 17.50 9.19
N SER A 507 12.20 17.15 7.95
CA SER A 507 12.74 18.05 6.93
C SER A 507 11.77 18.26 5.75
N TYR A 508 10.45 18.13 5.97
CA TYR A 508 9.45 18.36 4.91
C TYR A 508 8.69 19.69 5.06
N ASP A 509 8.96 20.46 6.12
CA ASP A 509 8.28 21.73 6.39
C ASP A 509 8.48 22.76 5.26
N ASP A 510 9.50 22.63 4.42
CA ASP A 510 9.82 23.49 3.25
C ASP A 510 9.76 22.78 1.87
N GLY A 511 9.40 21.49 1.81
CA GLY A 511 9.07 20.77 0.57
C GLY A 511 10.26 20.13 -0.18
N GLY A 512 11.43 20.06 0.45
CA GLY A 512 12.63 19.39 -0.04
C GLY A 512 13.72 19.35 1.03
N TYR A 513 14.84 18.69 0.76
CA TYR A 513 15.96 18.50 1.66
C TYR A 513 17.14 19.32 1.15
N SER A 514 17.66 20.18 2.00
CA SER A 514 18.89 20.94 1.75
C SER A 514 20.11 20.03 1.77
N ILE A 515 21.21 20.47 1.15
CA ILE A 515 22.48 19.73 1.21
C ILE A 515 22.95 19.52 2.66
N ASP A 516 22.64 20.45 3.58
CA ASP A 516 23.08 20.36 4.97
C ASP A 516 22.31 19.31 5.77
N GLU A 517 21.00 19.16 5.53
CA GLU A 517 20.17 18.12 6.15
C GLU A 517 20.52 16.73 5.63
N VAL A 518 20.86 16.63 4.35
CA VAL A 518 21.32 15.37 3.76
C VAL A 518 22.75 15.05 4.21
N ARG A 519 23.58 16.07 4.49
CA ARG A 519 24.88 15.86 5.15
C ARG A 519 24.75 15.43 6.60
N GLU A 520 23.74 15.91 7.33
CA GLU A 520 23.41 15.38 8.66
C GLU A 520 23.04 13.90 8.54
N LEU A 521 22.22 13.54 7.57
CA LEU A 521 21.92 12.13 7.27
C LEU A 521 23.20 11.33 7.00
N GLN A 522 24.07 11.80 6.11
CA GLN A 522 25.34 11.14 5.82
C GLN A 522 26.20 10.97 7.07
N ARG A 523 26.38 12.02 7.89
CA ARG A 523 27.19 11.94 9.12
C ARG A 523 26.64 10.92 10.11
N GLU A 524 25.32 10.83 10.24
CA GLU A 524 24.69 9.91 11.20
C GLU A 524 24.61 8.46 10.70
N THR A 525 24.64 8.24 9.38
CA THR A 525 24.33 6.93 8.79
C THR A 525 25.43 6.33 7.94
N GLY A 526 26.38 7.14 7.48
CA GLY A 526 27.37 6.77 6.47
C GLY A 526 26.82 6.67 5.04
N ILE A 527 25.55 7.02 4.78
CA ILE A 527 24.95 6.96 3.43
C ILE A 527 25.73 7.89 2.50
N THR A 528 26.23 7.35 1.39
CA THR A 528 26.99 8.12 0.39
C THR A 528 26.13 8.54 -0.79
N HIS A 529 25.08 7.80 -1.12
CA HIS A 529 24.18 8.12 -2.22
C HIS A 529 22.72 7.84 -1.88
N ILE A 530 21.82 8.59 -2.51
CA ILE A 530 20.38 8.36 -2.43
C ILE A 530 19.83 8.11 -3.82
N VAL A 531 19.08 7.02 -3.98
CA VAL A 531 18.20 6.78 -5.12
C VAL A 531 16.78 7.19 -4.75
N ALA A 532 16.21 8.14 -5.48
CA ALA A 532 14.85 8.64 -5.25
C ALA A 532 13.99 8.55 -6.52
N SER A 533 12.66 8.58 -6.37
CA SER A 533 11.72 8.57 -7.49
C SER A 533 11.62 9.94 -8.19
N ARG A 534 10.83 10.00 -9.28
CA ARG A 534 10.61 11.14 -10.22
C ARG A 534 10.30 12.50 -9.59
N LEU A 535 10.13 12.64 -8.28
CA LEU A 535 10.18 13.94 -7.60
C LEU A 535 11.25 13.87 -6.52
N GLY A 536 12.42 14.42 -6.83
CA GLY A 536 13.50 14.52 -5.86
C GLY A 536 13.11 15.56 -4.85
N PRO A 537 12.88 15.21 -3.58
CA PRO A 537 12.70 16.19 -2.52
C PRO A 537 14.05 16.80 -2.17
N PHE A 538 14.92 17.16 -3.12
CA PHE A 538 16.29 17.60 -2.83
C PHE A 538 16.54 18.93 -3.54
N PHE A 539 17.05 19.93 -2.83
CA PHE A 539 17.30 21.27 -3.37
C PHE A 539 18.62 21.38 -4.15
N PHE A 540 19.25 20.25 -4.49
CA PHE A 540 20.50 20.16 -5.22
C PHE A 540 20.37 19.12 -6.34
N PRO A 541 21.11 19.27 -7.45
CA PRO A 541 20.90 18.44 -8.63
C PRO A 541 21.33 16.99 -8.42
N PRO A 542 20.64 16.03 -9.06
CA PRO A 542 21.06 14.64 -9.09
C PRO A 542 22.30 14.46 -9.99
N ILE A 543 23.13 13.48 -9.68
CA ILE A 543 24.26 13.05 -10.52
C ILE A 543 23.82 12.13 -11.67
N TYR A 544 22.61 11.58 -11.59
CA TYR A 544 21.98 10.78 -12.65
C TYR A 544 20.45 10.88 -12.59
N ARG A 545 19.78 10.81 -13.75
CA ARG A 545 18.32 10.77 -13.86
C ARG A 545 17.86 9.97 -15.07
N ASN A 546 16.73 9.29 -14.93
CA ASN A 546 15.98 8.71 -16.05
C ASN A 546 14.48 9.00 -15.91
N GLY A 547 13.65 8.26 -16.66
CA GLY A 547 12.20 8.45 -16.69
C GLY A 547 11.52 8.33 -15.33
N SER A 548 12.05 7.56 -14.37
CA SER A 548 11.36 7.26 -13.11
C SER A 548 12.18 7.54 -11.85
N PHE A 549 13.51 7.62 -11.96
CA PHE A 549 14.42 7.67 -10.80
C PHE A 549 15.56 8.68 -10.98
N ARG A 550 16.14 9.08 -9.84
CA ARG A 550 17.29 9.99 -9.75
C ARG A 550 18.28 9.47 -8.71
N VAL A 551 19.57 9.75 -8.91
CA VAL A 551 20.64 9.44 -7.94
C VAL A 551 21.29 10.73 -7.47
N TYR A 552 21.52 10.84 -6.16
CA TYR A 552 22.16 11.99 -5.51
C TYR A 552 23.46 11.53 -4.83
N ASP A 553 24.53 12.31 -5.01
CA ASP A 553 25.81 12.13 -4.30
C ASP A 553 25.79 12.98 -3.03
N LEU A 554 26.13 12.38 -1.90
CA LEU A 554 26.21 13.06 -0.60
C LEU A 554 27.67 13.33 -0.20
N THR A 555 28.65 12.82 -0.94
CA THR A 555 30.08 13.00 -0.64
C THR A 555 30.54 14.43 -0.88
N GLU A 556 31.71 14.81 -0.33
CA GLU A 556 32.25 16.18 -0.40
C GLU A 556 32.50 16.71 -1.83
N ARG A 557 32.33 15.86 -2.86
CA ARG A 557 32.51 16.19 -4.27
C ARG A 557 31.53 17.26 -4.78
N GLN A 558 30.37 17.46 -4.15
CA GLN A 558 29.40 18.51 -4.49
C GLN A 558 29.64 19.86 -3.77
N ARG A 559 30.88 20.37 -3.70
CA ARG A 559 31.08 21.81 -3.37
C ARG A 559 30.91 22.65 -4.64
N PRO A 560 30.00 23.63 -4.68
CA PRO A 560 30.23 24.81 -5.51
C PRO A 560 31.54 25.43 -5.05
N SER A 561 32.46 25.72 -5.97
CA SER A 561 33.69 26.44 -5.61
C SER A 561 33.31 27.81 -5.02
N ALA A 562 33.31 27.93 -3.70
CA ALA A 562 33.09 29.17 -3.02
C ALA A 562 34.34 30.05 -3.25
N ARG A 563 34.22 31.05 -4.13
CA ARG A 563 35.13 32.19 -4.12
C ARG A 563 35.13 32.79 -2.72
N VAL A 564 36.33 32.88 -2.17
CA VAL A 564 36.67 33.54 -0.92
C VAL A 564 36.11 34.96 -0.93
N ASN A 565 35.31 35.30 0.08
CA ASN A 565 35.33 36.63 0.69
C ASN A 565 35.08 36.45 2.19
N SER A 566 36.19 36.44 2.92
CA SER A 566 36.27 36.53 4.37
C SER A 566 35.91 37.95 4.82
N SER A 567 34.80 38.11 5.53
CA SER A 567 34.77 39.08 6.64
C SER A 567 33.80 38.58 7.70
N GLY A 568 34.36 38.37 8.90
CA GLY A 568 33.78 37.54 9.93
C GLY A 568 32.70 38.21 10.78
N ARG A 569 31.94 37.37 11.47
CA ARG A 569 31.62 37.48 12.90
C ARG A 569 30.81 36.25 13.31
N GLN A 570 31.38 35.46 14.23
CA GLN A 570 30.64 34.44 14.96
C GLN A 570 29.56 35.09 15.84
N PRO A 571 28.37 34.49 15.99
CA PRO A 571 27.53 34.75 17.14
C PRO A 571 27.75 33.65 18.19
N LYS A 572 28.22 34.07 19.36
CA LYS A 572 28.22 33.26 20.59
C LYS A 572 26.79 33.04 21.06
N SER A 573 26.51 31.80 21.46
CA SER A 573 25.32 31.41 22.23
C SER A 573 25.27 32.13 23.57
N LYS A 574 24.08 32.59 23.98
CA LYS A 574 23.65 32.60 25.38
C LYS A 574 22.12 32.59 25.45
N PHE A 575 21.60 31.45 25.88
CA PHE A 575 20.25 31.30 26.42
C PHE A 575 20.23 31.89 27.84
N GLU A 576 19.25 32.74 28.13
CA GLU A 576 18.74 32.95 29.48
C GLU A 576 17.23 33.26 29.40
N PRO A 577 16.38 32.61 30.21
CA PRO A 577 14.94 32.85 30.21
C PRO A 577 14.59 33.98 31.19
N LYS A 578 13.61 34.83 30.84
CA LYS A 578 12.96 35.73 31.81
C LYS A 578 11.44 35.57 31.82
N PRO A 579 10.81 35.79 32.99
CA PRO A 579 9.50 35.23 33.34
C PRO A 579 8.31 36.08 32.89
N SER A 580 7.14 35.46 32.93
CA SER A 580 5.81 36.02 32.62
C SER A 580 5.23 36.82 33.83
N PRO A 581 4.09 37.53 33.71
CA PRO A 581 4.03 38.97 33.93
C PRO A 581 3.19 39.40 35.15
N THR A 582 3.42 40.61 35.65
CA THR A 582 2.47 41.32 36.52
C THR A 582 1.62 42.31 35.72
N SER A 583 0.36 42.34 36.13
CA SER A 583 -0.74 43.14 35.63
C SER A 583 -0.56 44.64 35.89
N GLU A 584 -0.83 45.47 34.90
CA GLU A 584 -1.34 46.81 35.17
C GLU A 584 -2.20 47.33 34.02
N SER A 585 -3.39 47.78 34.40
CA SER A 585 -4.43 48.37 33.55
C SER A 585 -4.14 49.86 33.41
N THR A 586 -4.02 50.39 32.18
CA THR A 586 -4.19 51.82 31.92
C THR A 586 -4.78 52.08 30.52
N SER A 587 -5.52 53.18 30.47
CA SER A 587 -6.54 53.58 29.51
C SER A 587 -6.12 53.71 28.04
N ARG A 588 -7.05 53.34 27.16
CA ARG A 588 -7.03 53.55 25.69
C ARG A 588 -6.76 55.00 25.30
N ARG A 589 -5.59 55.26 24.71
CA ARG A 589 -5.36 56.36 23.78
C ARG A 589 -5.43 55.80 22.35
N LYS A 590 -6.35 56.29 21.52
CA LYS A 590 -6.44 55.94 20.09
C LYS A 590 -5.16 56.44 19.39
N SER A 591 -4.18 55.56 19.22
CA SER A 591 -3.01 55.81 18.36
C SER A 591 -3.41 55.68 16.90
N LYS A 592 -2.95 56.60 16.04
CA LYS A 592 -3.04 56.46 14.59
C LYS A 592 -2.54 55.06 14.16
N PRO A 593 -3.22 54.36 13.22
CA PRO A 593 -2.81 53.03 12.81
C PRO A 593 -1.40 53.08 12.21
N LYS A 594 -0.53 52.17 12.67
CA LYS A 594 0.76 51.93 12.03
C LYS A 594 0.52 51.49 10.57
N PRO A 595 1.42 51.84 9.62
CA PRO A 595 1.33 51.33 8.26
C PRO A 595 1.27 49.80 8.29
N TYR A 596 0.33 49.23 7.53
CA TYR A 596 0.23 47.78 7.36
C TYR A 596 1.42 47.31 6.50
N ASP A 597 2.44 46.76 7.15
CA ASP A 597 3.78 46.52 6.61
C ASP A 597 3.88 45.28 5.69
N ARG A 598 2.80 44.51 5.56
CA ARG A 598 2.74 43.27 4.76
C ARG A 598 2.23 43.45 3.34
N ILE A 599 1.84 44.67 2.93
CA ILE A 599 1.36 44.96 1.56
C ILE A 599 2.41 45.71 0.78
N THR A 600 2.76 45.17 -0.39
CA THR A 600 3.58 45.85 -1.39
C THR A 600 2.69 46.26 -2.55
N ARG A 601 2.73 47.54 -2.94
CA ARG A 601 2.01 48.07 -4.10
C ARG A 601 2.99 48.33 -5.23
N HIS A 602 2.64 47.89 -6.43
CA HIS A 602 3.48 47.99 -7.62
C HIS A 602 2.93 48.99 -8.63
N ALA A 603 1.61 49.01 -8.81
CA ALA A 603 0.95 49.85 -9.80
C ALA A 603 -0.55 49.97 -9.55
N PRO A 604 -1.22 51.04 -10.04
CA PRO A 604 -2.67 51.05 -10.16
C PRO A 604 -3.14 50.15 -11.32
N PRO A 605 -4.33 49.54 -11.22
CA PRO A 605 -4.92 48.79 -12.34
C PRO A 605 -5.33 49.73 -13.48
N LYS A 606 -5.40 49.21 -14.70
CA LYS A 606 -5.95 49.95 -15.85
C LYS A 606 -7.43 50.28 -15.62
N PRO A 607 -7.99 51.30 -16.29
CA PRO A 607 -9.43 51.48 -16.35
C PRO A 607 -10.14 50.22 -16.86
N LEU A 608 -11.30 49.92 -16.30
CA LEU A 608 -12.19 48.89 -16.86
C LEU A 608 -12.71 49.38 -18.21
N PRO A 609 -12.74 48.54 -19.26
CA PRO A 609 -13.45 48.87 -20.49
C PRO A 609 -14.93 49.14 -20.21
N ASP A 610 -15.50 50.15 -20.88
CA ASP A 610 -16.88 50.59 -20.63
C ASP A 610 -17.93 49.50 -20.91
N ASP A 611 -17.59 48.55 -21.79
CA ASP A 611 -18.44 47.42 -22.17
C ASP A 611 -18.05 46.09 -21.48
N ALA A 612 -17.16 46.13 -20.48
CA ALA A 612 -16.77 44.96 -19.72
C ALA A 612 -17.89 44.49 -18.78
N VAL A 613 -18.25 43.22 -18.89
CA VAL A 613 -19.07 42.55 -17.88
C VAL A 613 -18.17 42.18 -16.71
N THR A 614 -18.60 42.48 -15.48
CA THR A 614 -17.87 42.13 -14.24
C THR A 614 -18.76 41.34 -13.29
N GLU A 615 -18.15 40.58 -12.40
CA GLU A 615 -18.88 39.75 -11.43
C GLU A 615 -18.13 39.67 -10.09
N ASP A 616 -18.89 39.70 -8.99
CA ASP A 616 -18.34 39.46 -7.67
C ASP A 616 -18.01 37.97 -7.46
N TRP A 617 -17.06 37.70 -6.57
CA TRP A 617 -16.60 36.34 -6.25
C TRP A 617 -16.80 36.02 -4.76
N PRO A 618 -18.04 35.92 -4.26
CA PRO A 618 -18.34 35.93 -2.83
C PRO A 618 -17.96 34.64 -2.08
N SER A 619 -17.53 33.57 -2.76
CA SER A 619 -17.34 32.25 -2.17
C SER A 619 -16.37 31.38 -3.01
N PHE A 620 -15.92 30.26 -2.43
CA PHE A 620 -15.19 29.20 -3.14
C PHE A 620 -15.87 28.80 -4.46
N LEU A 621 -15.09 28.73 -5.55
CA LEU A 621 -15.56 28.47 -6.93
C LEU A 621 -16.59 29.47 -7.49
N GLY A 622 -16.69 30.65 -6.89
CA GLY A 622 -17.47 31.78 -7.41
C GLY A 622 -18.92 31.82 -6.93
N PRO A 623 -19.72 32.77 -7.44
CA PRO A 623 -21.09 33.00 -6.98
C PRO A 623 -22.03 31.81 -7.21
N ARG A 624 -21.68 30.92 -8.15
CA ARG A 624 -22.43 29.70 -8.49
C ARG A 624 -21.73 28.41 -8.05
N ARG A 625 -20.51 28.48 -7.52
CA ARG A 625 -19.68 27.32 -7.12
C ARG A 625 -19.34 26.35 -8.25
N ASP A 626 -19.23 26.85 -9.48
CA ASP A 626 -19.01 26.07 -10.70
C ASP A 626 -17.65 26.35 -11.37
N GLY A 627 -16.84 27.27 -10.82
CA GLY A 627 -15.56 27.66 -11.42
C GLY A 627 -15.74 28.46 -12.72
N VAL A 628 -16.90 29.10 -12.91
CA VAL A 628 -17.23 29.91 -14.08
C VAL A 628 -17.32 31.38 -13.68
N SER A 629 -16.54 32.22 -14.35
CA SER A 629 -16.62 33.68 -14.32
C SER A 629 -17.33 34.20 -15.57
N ARG A 630 -18.24 35.18 -15.40
CA ARG A 630 -18.90 35.86 -16.52
C ARG A 630 -18.13 37.08 -17.04
N GLU A 631 -16.96 37.35 -16.49
CA GLU A 631 -16.20 38.52 -16.89
C GLU A 631 -15.78 38.45 -18.36
N THR A 632 -15.77 39.62 -19.00
CA THR A 632 -15.37 39.80 -20.39
C THR A 632 -14.22 40.80 -20.50
N ARG A 633 -13.66 40.94 -21.71
CA ARG A 633 -12.57 41.89 -21.99
C ARG A 633 -11.33 41.60 -21.15
N LEU A 634 -11.04 40.31 -20.92
CA LEU A 634 -9.87 39.88 -20.17
C LEU A 634 -8.65 39.78 -21.08
N LEU A 635 -7.50 40.21 -20.56
CA LEU A 635 -6.22 40.15 -21.24
C LEU A 635 -5.83 38.69 -21.49
N LYS A 636 -5.78 38.30 -22.78
CA LYS A 636 -5.42 36.94 -23.21
C LYS A 636 -3.93 36.74 -23.50
N GLN A 637 -3.21 37.83 -23.71
CA GLN A 637 -1.78 37.83 -23.99
C GLN A 637 -1.06 38.82 -23.09
N TRP A 638 0.12 38.44 -22.62
CA TRP A 638 0.96 39.23 -21.74
C TRP A 638 2.43 39.02 -22.10
N PRO A 639 3.34 39.90 -21.63
CA PRO A 639 4.79 39.68 -21.72
C PRO A 639 5.21 38.35 -21.07
N SER A 640 6.43 37.87 -21.34
CA SER A 640 6.96 36.63 -20.75
C SER A 640 6.90 36.60 -19.22
N GLU A 641 7.05 37.76 -18.58
CA GLU A 641 6.95 37.99 -17.13
C GLU A 641 5.51 37.80 -16.57
N GLY A 642 4.51 37.71 -17.45
CA GLY A 642 3.10 37.59 -17.08
C GLY A 642 2.33 38.91 -17.04
N PRO A 643 1.06 38.88 -16.59
CA PRO A 643 0.24 40.07 -16.42
C PRO A 643 0.84 41.02 -15.38
N ARG A 644 0.44 42.30 -15.42
CA ARG A 644 0.99 43.33 -14.53
C ARG A 644 0.58 43.06 -13.08
N LEU A 645 1.54 42.88 -12.19
CA LEU A 645 1.30 42.82 -10.75
C LEU A 645 0.89 44.20 -10.22
N ILE A 646 -0.22 44.28 -9.49
CA ILE A 646 -0.80 45.52 -8.95
C ILE A 646 -0.40 45.69 -7.50
N TRP A 647 -0.65 44.66 -6.69
CA TRP A 647 -0.24 44.59 -5.30
C TRP A 647 -0.05 43.15 -4.86
N GLU A 648 0.70 42.95 -3.78
CA GLU A 648 0.88 41.67 -3.12
C GLU A 648 0.80 41.80 -1.60
N LEU A 649 0.27 40.77 -0.96
CA LEU A 649 0.23 40.60 0.49
C LEU A 649 1.18 39.47 0.90
N GLU A 650 2.20 39.76 1.71
CA GLU A 650 2.94 38.72 2.44
C GLU A 650 1.98 38.04 3.41
N LYS A 651 1.77 36.73 3.27
CA LYS A 651 0.80 35.97 4.06
C LYS A 651 1.44 34.81 4.80
N GLY A 652 0.66 34.30 5.75
CA GLY A 652 0.95 33.04 6.41
C GLY A 652 0.40 31.82 5.67
N GLU A 653 0.25 30.72 6.40
CA GLU A 653 -0.27 29.45 5.88
C GLU A 653 -1.76 29.56 5.57
N SER A 654 -2.18 29.13 4.38
CA SER A 654 -3.60 29.04 3.98
C SER A 654 -3.72 28.23 2.69
N PHE A 655 -4.82 27.52 2.51
CA PHE A 655 -5.28 27.01 1.22
C PHE A 655 -6.59 27.65 0.77
N ALA A 656 -7.18 28.53 1.58
CA ALA A 656 -8.41 29.24 1.26
C ALA A 656 -8.24 30.19 0.05
N SER A 657 -9.25 30.27 -0.81
CA SER A 657 -9.35 31.32 -1.82
C SER A 657 -9.93 32.60 -1.20
N PRO A 658 -9.57 33.80 -1.68
CA PRO A 658 -10.23 35.02 -1.24
C PRO A 658 -11.71 35.03 -1.67
N ALA A 659 -12.53 35.76 -0.93
CA ALA A 659 -13.89 36.13 -1.32
C ALA A 659 -13.95 37.63 -1.60
N ILE A 660 -14.61 38.04 -2.68
CA ILE A 660 -14.60 39.42 -3.16
C ILE A 660 -16.03 39.87 -3.47
N CYS A 661 -16.42 41.03 -2.95
CA CYS A 661 -17.68 41.69 -3.27
C CYS A 661 -17.46 43.22 -3.31
N GLY A 662 -17.70 43.84 -4.47
CA GLY A 662 -17.43 45.25 -4.67
C GLY A 662 -15.94 45.58 -4.49
N ASP A 663 -15.63 46.45 -3.53
CA ASP A 663 -14.26 46.83 -3.18
C ASP A 663 -13.66 45.97 -2.05
N ARG A 664 -14.43 45.04 -1.46
CA ARG A 664 -14.04 44.25 -0.29
C ARG A 664 -13.48 42.90 -0.72
N LEU A 665 -12.21 42.62 -0.42
CA LEU A 665 -11.57 41.30 -0.50
C LEU A 665 -11.35 40.76 0.92
N VAL A 666 -11.95 39.62 1.26
CA VAL A 666 -11.74 38.95 2.55
C VAL A 666 -10.83 37.75 2.38
N TYR A 667 -9.79 37.64 3.22
CA TYR A 667 -8.81 36.58 3.15
C TYR A 667 -8.38 36.04 4.53
N PRO A 668 -8.53 34.72 4.78
CA PRO A 668 -8.08 34.10 6.02
C PRO A 668 -6.73 33.40 5.84
N HIS A 669 -5.79 33.63 6.76
CA HIS A 669 -4.50 32.93 6.77
C HIS A 669 -3.92 32.85 8.19
N ARG A 670 -3.03 31.89 8.42
CA ARG A 670 -2.44 31.64 9.74
C ARG A 670 -1.01 32.17 9.83
N VAL A 671 -0.74 32.98 10.85
CA VAL A 671 0.62 33.36 11.23
C VAL A 671 0.88 32.79 12.62
N ARG A 672 1.84 31.86 12.71
CA ARG A 672 2.22 31.17 13.95
C ARG A 672 1.03 30.46 14.62
N ARG A 673 0.46 31.03 15.69
CA ARG A 673 -0.62 30.44 16.50
C ARG A 673 -1.95 31.18 16.39
N GLU A 674 -2.05 32.11 15.45
CA GLU A 674 -3.26 32.89 15.22
C GLU A 674 -3.67 32.81 13.74
N VAL A 675 -4.97 32.71 13.51
CA VAL A 675 -5.58 32.96 12.20
C VAL A 675 -5.94 34.44 12.14
N PHE A 676 -5.52 35.08 11.06
CA PHE A 676 -5.88 36.41 10.65
C PHE A 676 -6.96 36.31 9.57
N VAL A 677 -8.02 37.10 9.71
CA VAL A 677 -9.03 37.34 8.68
C VAL A 677 -8.94 38.81 8.34
N GLU A 678 -8.51 39.10 7.12
CA GLU A 678 -8.22 40.47 6.69
C GLU A 678 -9.20 40.86 5.59
N CYS A 679 -9.76 42.06 5.71
CA CYS A 679 -10.52 42.67 4.65
C CYS A 679 -9.72 43.80 4.03
N LEU A 680 -9.45 43.66 2.75
CA LEU A 680 -8.62 44.55 1.95
C LEU A 680 -9.45 45.21 0.86
N HIS A 681 -9.04 46.39 0.42
CA HIS A 681 -9.51 46.98 -0.81
C HIS A 681 -9.03 46.12 -2.00
N ALA A 682 -9.97 45.59 -2.77
CA ALA A 682 -9.71 44.62 -3.84
C ALA A 682 -8.68 45.12 -4.87
N GLU A 683 -8.74 46.40 -5.25
CA GLU A 683 -7.83 46.97 -6.24
C GLU A 683 -6.48 47.50 -5.69
N THR A 684 -6.40 47.85 -4.41
CA THR A 684 -5.24 48.57 -3.85
C THR A 684 -4.51 47.82 -2.75
N GLY A 685 -5.11 46.74 -2.22
CA GLY A 685 -4.62 46.00 -1.06
C GLY A 685 -4.67 46.78 0.25
N GLU A 686 -5.33 47.95 0.30
CA GLU A 686 -5.48 48.71 1.55
C GLU A 686 -6.29 47.94 2.59
N LEU A 687 -5.76 47.80 3.80
CA LEU A 687 -6.47 47.12 4.89
C LEU A 687 -7.64 47.97 5.39
N PHE A 688 -8.86 47.45 5.27
CA PHE A 688 -10.03 48.03 5.92
C PHE A 688 -10.12 47.61 7.38
N TRP A 689 -10.07 46.30 7.63
CA TRP A 689 -10.16 45.74 8.98
C TRP A 689 -9.49 44.38 9.08
N GLN A 690 -9.20 43.97 10.31
CA GLN A 690 -8.60 42.68 10.63
C GLN A 690 -9.29 42.07 11.85
N PHE A 691 -9.69 40.81 11.73
CA PHE A 691 -10.15 39.97 12.83
C PHE A 691 -9.11 38.86 13.07
N ARG A 692 -8.91 38.46 14.34
CA ARG A 692 -7.95 37.40 14.68
C ARG A 692 -8.50 36.43 15.71
N PHE A 693 -8.11 35.17 15.62
CA PHE A 693 -8.44 34.16 16.61
C PHE A 693 -7.34 33.09 16.75
N PRO A 694 -7.16 32.50 17.95
CA PRO A 694 -6.11 31.53 18.17
C PRO A 694 -6.42 30.17 17.53
N THR A 695 -5.38 29.49 17.06
CA THR A 695 -5.44 28.11 16.57
C THR A 695 -4.27 27.28 17.08
N ARG A 696 -4.54 25.99 17.35
CA ARG A 696 -3.51 25.01 17.73
C ARG A 696 -3.37 23.87 16.73
N TYR A 697 -4.15 23.91 15.66
CA TYR A 697 -4.18 22.89 14.62
C TYR A 697 -2.78 22.53 14.13
N ARG A 698 -2.57 21.25 13.85
CA ARG A 698 -1.38 20.75 13.15
C ARG A 698 -1.85 19.74 12.13
N ASP A 699 -1.42 19.94 10.90
CA ASP A 699 -1.71 19.00 9.82
C ASP A 699 -1.08 17.65 10.11
N ARG A 700 -1.84 16.57 9.93
CA ARG A 700 -1.39 15.21 10.26
C ARG A 700 -0.25 14.73 9.35
N TYR A 701 -0.17 15.27 8.14
CA TYR A 701 0.76 14.85 7.10
C TYR A 701 1.84 15.90 6.80
N GLY A 702 1.89 17.00 7.56
CA GLY A 702 2.93 18.02 7.42
C GLY A 702 2.68 19.02 6.28
N TYR A 703 1.44 19.13 5.77
CA TYR A 703 1.05 20.23 4.87
C TYR A 703 0.76 21.52 5.66
N SER A 704 -0.01 22.45 5.08
CA SER A 704 -0.40 23.72 5.71
C SER A 704 -1.19 23.56 7.00
N GLY A 705 -0.75 24.25 8.06
CA GLY A 705 -1.50 24.43 9.30
C GLY A 705 -2.59 25.51 9.24
N GLY A 706 -2.83 26.13 8.08
CA GLY A 706 -3.72 27.27 7.91
C GLY A 706 -5.18 26.94 7.58
N PRO A 707 -6.03 27.98 7.47
CA PRO A 707 -7.41 27.85 6.96
C PRO A 707 -7.46 27.20 5.58
N ARG A 708 -8.50 26.40 5.34
CA ARG A 708 -8.72 25.69 4.07
C ARG A 708 -10.07 25.99 3.44
N ALA A 709 -11.09 26.22 4.26
CA ALA A 709 -12.36 26.75 3.78
C ALA A 709 -12.21 28.23 3.42
N SER A 710 -12.79 28.64 2.29
CA SER A 710 -12.82 30.04 1.87
C SER A 710 -13.87 30.83 2.67
N PRO A 711 -13.71 32.15 2.82
CA PRO A 711 -14.78 32.99 3.34
C PRO A 711 -16.02 32.93 2.45
N VAL A 712 -17.17 33.24 3.05
CA VAL A 712 -18.43 33.41 2.32
C VAL A 712 -18.98 34.80 2.64
N ILE A 713 -19.16 35.62 1.61
CA ILE A 713 -19.78 36.94 1.72
C ILE A 713 -21.24 36.84 1.30
N ASP A 714 -22.16 37.31 2.15
CA ASP A 714 -23.60 37.40 1.87
C ASP A 714 -24.14 38.71 2.43
N GLY A 715 -24.36 39.69 1.56
CA GLY A 715 -24.78 41.03 1.94
C GLY A 715 -23.76 41.71 2.87
N ASP A 716 -24.20 42.07 4.07
CA ASP A 716 -23.42 42.71 5.13
C ASP A 716 -22.63 41.71 6.00
N ARG A 717 -22.64 40.41 5.69
CA ARG A 717 -22.04 39.34 6.52
C ARG A 717 -20.90 38.62 5.83
N VAL A 718 -19.94 38.19 6.64
CA VAL A 718 -18.83 37.32 6.27
C VAL A 718 -18.82 36.10 7.17
N TYR A 719 -18.88 34.90 6.60
CA TYR A 719 -18.75 33.65 7.34
C TYR A 719 -17.35 33.07 7.17
N ILE A 720 -16.71 32.72 8.30
CA ILE A 720 -15.39 32.10 8.34
C ILE A 720 -15.50 30.77 9.07
N TYR A 721 -15.14 29.69 8.37
CA TYR A 721 -15.06 28.35 8.98
C TYR A 721 -13.61 27.94 9.15
N GLY A 722 -13.14 27.96 10.39
CA GLY A 722 -11.75 27.64 10.73
C GLY A 722 -11.45 26.14 10.63
N VAL A 723 -10.16 25.82 10.50
CA VAL A 723 -9.68 24.43 10.34
C VAL A 723 -9.98 23.52 11.56
N GLU A 724 -10.21 24.13 12.74
CA GLU A 724 -10.67 23.46 13.98
C GLU A 724 -12.20 23.55 14.15
N GLY A 725 -12.93 23.85 13.07
CA GLY A 725 -14.40 24.01 13.02
C GLY A 725 -15.00 25.09 13.91
N LYS A 726 -14.20 26.12 14.24
CA LYS A 726 -14.73 27.38 14.77
C LYS A 726 -15.40 28.16 13.64
N LEU A 727 -16.66 28.49 13.79
CA LEU A 727 -17.45 29.22 12.82
C LEU A 727 -17.71 30.65 13.34
N PHE A 728 -17.44 31.65 12.51
CA PHE A 728 -17.64 33.05 12.84
C PHE A 728 -18.53 33.71 11.80
N CYS A 729 -19.43 34.59 12.24
CA CYS A 729 -20.06 35.60 11.40
C CYS A 729 -19.52 36.96 11.78
N LEU A 730 -18.96 37.67 10.81
CA LEU A 730 -18.45 39.02 10.95
C LEU A 730 -19.30 39.98 10.12
N ASP A 731 -19.31 41.24 10.52
CA ASP A 731 -19.78 42.34 9.70
C ASP A 731 -18.79 42.65 8.57
N LEU A 732 -19.26 42.73 7.33
CA LEU A 732 -18.39 42.97 6.15
C LEU A 732 -17.73 44.35 6.17
N ALA A 733 -18.42 45.38 6.69
CA ALA A 733 -17.91 46.74 6.65
C ALA A 733 -16.83 46.99 7.71
N THR A 734 -16.99 46.38 8.89
CA THR A 734 -16.21 46.70 10.09
C THR A 734 -15.33 45.56 10.61
N GLY A 735 -15.63 44.31 10.23
CA GLY A 735 -14.98 43.12 10.78
C GLY A 735 -15.46 42.76 12.19
N GLU A 736 -16.47 43.45 12.72
CA GLU A 736 -17.00 43.19 14.05
C GLU A 736 -17.67 41.81 14.11
N LEU A 737 -17.38 41.08 15.20
CA LEU A 737 -17.96 39.77 15.44
C LEU A 737 -19.46 39.89 15.73
N ARG A 738 -20.31 39.32 14.87
CA ARG A 738 -21.76 39.23 15.07
C ARG A 738 -22.12 38.04 15.95
N TRP A 739 -21.60 36.86 15.64
CA TRP A 739 -21.76 35.64 16.44
C TRP A 739 -20.64 34.63 16.14
N LYS A 740 -20.43 33.67 17.04
CA LYS A 740 -19.47 32.56 16.87
C LYS A 740 -20.01 31.23 17.42
N ARG A 741 -19.52 30.13 16.86
CA ARG A 741 -19.79 28.74 17.27
C ARG A 741 -18.50 27.92 17.26
N ASP A 742 -18.41 26.92 18.12
CA ASP A 742 -17.32 25.94 18.13
C ASP A 742 -17.88 24.57 17.75
N LEU A 743 -18.10 24.34 16.45
CA LEU A 743 -18.89 23.20 16.00
C LEU A 743 -18.21 21.86 16.31
N LEU A 744 -16.88 21.78 16.26
CA LEU A 744 -16.23 20.51 16.62
C LEU A 744 -16.34 20.23 18.11
N GLY A 745 -16.24 21.25 18.97
CA GLY A 745 -16.47 21.09 20.41
C GLY A 745 -17.93 20.80 20.75
N GLU A 746 -18.88 21.42 20.05
CA GLU A 746 -20.31 21.24 20.26
C GLU A 746 -20.83 19.86 19.83
N PHE A 747 -20.18 19.23 18.85
CA PHE A 747 -20.56 17.93 18.28
C PHE A 747 -19.49 16.84 18.50
N ASP A 748 -18.55 17.05 19.44
CA ASP A 748 -17.49 16.11 19.81
C ASP A 748 -16.70 15.54 18.61
N VAL A 749 -16.39 16.38 17.63
CA VAL A 749 -15.72 15.97 16.40
C VAL A 749 -14.20 15.95 16.60
N PRO A 750 -13.53 14.80 16.41
CA PRO A 750 -12.08 14.73 16.46
C PRO A 750 -11.44 15.40 15.24
N GLN A 751 -10.14 15.71 15.33
CA GLN A 751 -9.39 16.23 14.18
C GLN A 751 -9.35 15.22 13.02
N ASP A 752 -9.85 15.62 11.84
CA ASP A 752 -9.76 14.87 10.57
C ASP A 752 -8.34 14.97 9.95
N PHE A 753 -8.06 14.24 8.86
CA PHE A 753 -6.75 14.18 8.17
C PHE A 753 -6.14 15.56 7.90
N PHE A 754 -6.94 16.50 7.39
CA PHE A 754 -6.53 17.86 7.03
C PHE A 754 -7.42 18.94 7.67
N GLY A 755 -8.09 18.61 8.77
CA GLY A 755 -9.04 19.51 9.46
C GLY A 755 -10.24 19.89 8.59
N MET A 756 -10.94 20.97 8.94
CA MET A 756 -12.11 21.43 8.19
C MET A 756 -11.73 22.27 6.97
N ALA A 757 -12.23 21.88 5.79
CA ALA A 757 -12.02 22.59 4.53
C ALA A 757 -13.30 22.87 3.71
N SER A 758 -14.41 22.20 4.03
CA SER A 758 -15.68 22.37 3.32
C SER A 758 -16.21 23.79 3.55
N THR A 759 -16.29 24.59 2.48
CA THR A 759 -16.75 25.99 2.55
C THR A 759 -18.27 26.02 2.76
N PRO A 760 -18.78 26.61 3.87
CA PRO A 760 -20.22 26.68 4.17
C PRO A 760 -21.04 27.23 3.00
N LEU A 761 -22.29 26.78 2.85
CA LEU A 761 -23.20 27.26 1.81
C LEU A 761 -24.27 28.15 2.42
N VAL A 762 -24.48 29.34 1.86
CA VAL A 762 -25.64 30.17 2.17
C VAL A 762 -26.78 29.79 1.21
N ASP A 763 -27.94 29.43 1.76
CA ASP A 763 -29.18 29.19 1.00
C ASP A 763 -30.35 29.84 1.73
N GLY A 764 -30.86 30.95 1.18
CA GLY A 764 -31.88 31.76 1.84
C GLY A 764 -31.42 32.30 3.19
N ASP A 765 -32.11 31.94 4.27
CA ASP A 765 -31.80 32.32 5.65
C ASP A 765 -30.88 31.32 6.37
N LEU A 766 -30.44 30.27 5.68
CA LEU A 766 -29.65 29.20 6.25
C LEU A 766 -28.17 29.27 5.84
N LEU A 767 -27.32 28.84 6.76
CA LEU A 767 -25.93 28.55 6.56
C LEU A 767 -25.72 27.05 6.78
N ILE A 768 -25.44 26.32 5.70
CA ILE A 768 -25.30 24.87 5.67
C ILE A 768 -23.82 24.51 5.82
N VAL A 769 -23.49 23.72 6.84
CA VAL A 769 -22.10 23.43 7.24
C VAL A 769 -21.89 21.92 7.37
N SER A 770 -20.87 21.40 6.70
CA SER A 770 -20.43 20.01 6.89
C SER A 770 -19.62 19.92 8.18
N VAL A 771 -20.07 19.08 9.11
CA VAL A 771 -19.50 18.92 10.47
C VAL A 771 -18.93 17.52 10.65
N GLY A 772 -19.69 16.47 10.29
CA GLY A 772 -19.20 15.11 10.25
C GLY A 772 -18.95 14.46 11.61
N ALA A 773 -19.87 14.69 12.55
CA ALA A 773 -19.71 14.22 13.91
C ALA A 773 -19.72 12.67 13.99
N PRO A 774 -18.85 12.06 14.83
CA PRO A 774 -19.02 10.66 15.20
C PRO A 774 -20.41 10.44 15.79
N GLU A 775 -21.19 9.49 15.27
CA GLU A 775 -22.50 9.14 15.83
C GLU A 775 -23.48 10.33 15.93
N GLY A 776 -23.23 11.38 15.13
CA GLY A 776 -24.00 12.63 15.11
C GLY A 776 -24.11 13.18 13.69
N PRO A 777 -24.49 14.46 13.53
CA PRO A 777 -24.78 15.01 12.21
C PRO A 777 -23.53 15.14 11.32
N CYS A 778 -23.69 14.70 10.08
CA CYS A 778 -22.77 14.92 8.98
C CYS A 778 -22.84 16.38 8.54
N VAL A 779 -24.04 16.94 8.48
CA VAL A 779 -24.30 18.32 8.04
C VAL A 779 -25.35 18.96 8.93
N VAL A 780 -25.19 20.27 9.16
CA VAL A 780 -26.13 21.07 9.95
C VAL A 780 -26.57 22.30 9.16
N GLY A 781 -27.82 22.71 9.38
CA GLY A 781 -28.35 23.99 8.92
C GLY A 781 -28.44 24.95 10.10
N LEU A 782 -27.76 26.08 9.99
CA LEU A 782 -27.77 27.13 11.00
C LEU A 782 -28.54 28.34 10.46
N ASP A 783 -29.21 29.07 11.35
CA ASP A 783 -29.70 30.41 11.03
C ASP A 783 -28.51 31.32 10.74
N LYS A 784 -28.45 31.88 9.53
CA LYS A 784 -27.27 32.67 9.11
C LYS A 784 -27.09 33.96 9.91
N ARG A 785 -28.17 34.50 10.50
CA ARG A 785 -28.13 35.76 11.26
C ARG A 785 -27.70 35.59 12.70
N THR A 786 -28.04 34.45 13.31
CA THR A 786 -27.85 34.21 14.75
C THR A 786 -26.85 33.08 15.05
N GLY A 787 -26.55 32.22 14.07
CA GLY A 787 -25.75 31.00 14.27
C GLY A 787 -26.51 29.88 14.99
N SER A 788 -27.81 30.05 15.25
CA SER A 788 -28.62 29.07 15.96
C SER A 788 -28.91 27.85 15.08
N LEU A 789 -28.79 26.65 15.67
CA LEU A 789 -29.09 25.39 14.97
C LEU A 789 -30.57 25.32 14.58
N ARG A 790 -30.83 25.04 13.29
CA ARG A 790 -32.19 24.86 12.75
C ARG A 790 -32.50 23.40 12.46
N TRP A 791 -31.55 22.68 11.89
CA TRP A 791 -31.69 21.25 11.60
C TRP A 791 -30.33 20.55 11.56
N GLN A 792 -30.37 19.23 11.67
CA GLN A 792 -29.24 18.30 11.64
C GLN A 792 -29.58 17.19 10.65
N ALA A 793 -28.60 16.70 9.87
CA ALA A 793 -28.84 15.64 8.91
C ALA A 793 -27.61 14.74 8.67
N GLY A 794 -27.92 13.46 8.42
CA GLY A 794 -26.98 12.38 8.05
C GLY A 794 -26.17 11.92 9.25
N GLU A 795 -26.27 10.66 9.66
CA GLU A 795 -25.55 10.15 10.85
C GLU A 795 -24.42 9.18 10.51
N GLN A 796 -24.31 8.82 9.22
CA GLN A 796 -23.48 7.69 8.80
C GLN A 796 -22.04 8.09 8.45
N TRP A 797 -21.83 9.33 7.98
CA TRP A 797 -20.58 9.71 7.31
C TRP A 797 -19.89 10.90 7.98
N ARG A 798 -18.55 10.79 8.04
CA ARG A 798 -17.62 11.80 8.53
C ARG A 798 -17.49 12.97 7.56
N PRO A 799 -16.97 14.15 7.94
CA PRO A 799 -16.94 15.28 7.03
C PRO A 799 -15.90 14.99 5.95
N SER A 800 -16.00 15.67 4.81
CA SER A 800 -14.92 15.66 3.83
C SER A 800 -14.70 17.08 3.30
N TYR A 801 -13.92 17.22 2.25
CA TYR A 801 -13.29 18.49 1.87
C TYR A 801 -14.06 19.19 0.75
N ALA A 802 -14.93 18.47 0.04
CA ALA A 802 -15.86 19.04 -0.93
C ALA A 802 -16.84 20.02 -0.27
N SER A 803 -17.10 21.14 -0.94
CA SER A 803 -18.05 22.15 -0.45
C SER A 803 -19.49 21.82 -0.87
N PRO A 804 -20.53 22.15 -0.09
CA PRO A 804 -21.91 21.90 -0.52
C PRO A 804 -22.30 22.76 -1.73
N VAL A 805 -23.15 22.21 -2.60
CA VAL A 805 -23.66 22.90 -3.80
C VAL A 805 -25.18 22.83 -3.82
N ALA A 806 -25.82 23.98 -4.07
CA ALA A 806 -27.26 24.06 -4.24
C ALA A 806 -27.66 24.04 -5.71
N ALA A 807 -28.76 23.36 -6.02
CA ALA A 807 -29.32 23.31 -7.37
C ALA A 807 -30.85 23.41 -7.34
N ARG A 808 -31.45 23.77 -8.48
CA ARG A 808 -32.90 23.64 -8.69
C ARG A 808 -33.13 22.58 -9.76
N LEU A 809 -33.65 21.43 -9.34
CA LEU A 809 -33.94 20.28 -10.19
C LEU A 809 -35.45 20.05 -10.20
N HIS A 810 -36.05 19.82 -11.37
CA HIS A 810 -37.50 19.56 -11.48
C HIS A 810 -38.38 20.61 -10.77
N GLY A 811 -37.95 21.88 -10.81
CA GLY A 811 -38.66 23.00 -10.15
C GLY A 811 -38.39 23.15 -8.64
N ARG A 812 -37.73 22.20 -7.98
CA ARG A 812 -37.49 22.20 -6.52
C ARG A 812 -36.01 22.40 -6.18
N ARG A 813 -35.75 23.12 -5.08
CA ARG A 813 -34.40 23.39 -4.55
C ARG A 813 -33.88 22.18 -3.77
N CYS A 814 -32.62 21.81 -3.97
CA CYS A 814 -31.91 20.78 -3.20
C CYS A 814 -30.45 21.17 -2.98
N VAL A 815 -29.79 20.52 -2.03
CA VAL A 815 -28.36 20.68 -1.73
C VAL A 815 -27.67 19.34 -1.78
N PHE A 816 -26.49 19.33 -2.41
CA PHE A 816 -25.58 18.20 -2.47
C PHE A 816 -24.43 18.38 -1.51
N VAL A 817 -24.20 17.39 -0.65
CA VAL A 817 -23.06 17.33 0.29
C VAL A 817 -22.27 16.07 -0.01
N PHE A 818 -20.97 16.20 -0.26
CA PHE A 818 -20.12 15.05 -0.56
C PHE A 818 -19.16 14.78 0.62
N ALA A 819 -19.41 13.67 1.32
CA ALA A 819 -18.88 13.39 2.65
C ALA A 819 -18.06 12.09 2.69
N GLY A 820 -17.44 11.82 3.85
CA GLY A 820 -16.65 10.63 4.15
C GLY A 820 -15.13 10.86 4.10
N GLY A 821 -14.60 11.67 5.01
CA GLY A 821 -13.16 11.85 5.29
C GLY A 821 -12.61 10.78 6.23
N ASP A 822 -11.92 11.18 7.32
CA ASP A 822 -11.30 10.25 8.29
C ASP A 822 -12.35 9.40 9.01
N SER A 823 -12.59 8.20 8.47
CA SER A 823 -13.63 7.27 8.88
C SER A 823 -13.09 5.84 8.94
N ARG A 824 -13.54 5.06 9.93
CA ARG A 824 -13.27 3.62 10.09
C ARG A 824 -14.56 2.88 10.44
N PRO A 825 -15.10 2.03 9.55
CA PRO A 825 -14.63 1.75 8.18
C PRO A 825 -14.66 3.00 7.27
N PRO A 826 -13.88 3.04 6.17
CA PRO A 826 -13.85 4.18 5.26
C PRO A 826 -15.17 4.25 4.46
N THR A 827 -16.17 4.94 5.01
CA THR A 827 -17.51 5.13 4.44
C THR A 827 -17.76 6.59 4.11
N GLY A 828 -18.55 6.83 3.07
CA GLY A 828 -18.77 8.16 2.51
C GLY A 828 -19.52 8.12 1.20
N GLY A 829 -19.98 9.28 0.77
CA GLY A 829 -20.79 9.40 -0.42
C GLY A 829 -21.45 10.76 -0.57
N LEU A 830 -22.30 10.85 -1.57
CA LEU A 830 -23.10 12.02 -1.87
C LEU A 830 -24.42 11.95 -1.12
N ILE A 831 -24.79 13.04 -0.45
CA ILE A 831 -26.09 13.26 0.18
C ILE A 831 -26.81 14.31 -0.64
N CYS A 832 -28.06 14.05 -1.02
CA CYS A 832 -28.99 15.04 -1.54
C CYS A 832 -30.03 15.34 -0.46
N LEU A 833 -30.22 16.62 -0.13
CA LEU A 833 -31.14 17.03 0.92
C LEU A 833 -31.96 18.26 0.54
N ASP A 834 -33.10 18.40 1.21
CA ASP A 834 -33.94 19.58 1.25
C ASP A 834 -33.29 20.66 2.14
N PRO A 835 -32.90 21.82 1.62
CA PRO A 835 -32.17 22.81 2.40
C PRO A 835 -32.98 23.39 3.55
N SER A 836 -34.31 23.48 3.44
CA SER A 836 -35.15 24.14 4.44
C SER A 836 -35.30 23.31 5.72
N SER A 837 -35.28 21.99 5.58
CA SER A 837 -35.60 21.04 6.66
C SER A 837 -34.44 20.12 7.03
N GLY A 838 -33.41 19.99 6.17
CA GLY A 838 -32.37 18.97 6.33
C GLY A 838 -32.83 17.56 5.96
N ARG A 839 -34.07 17.37 5.50
CA ARG A 839 -34.57 16.05 5.08
C ARG A 839 -33.70 15.51 3.96
N ILE A 840 -33.10 14.34 4.18
CA ILE A 840 -32.34 13.62 3.17
C ILE A 840 -33.32 13.00 2.18
N ASP A 841 -33.11 13.29 0.90
CA ASP A 841 -33.88 12.69 -0.19
C ASP A 841 -33.25 11.38 -0.63
N PHE A 842 -31.93 11.38 -0.84
CA PHE A 842 -31.17 10.17 -1.13
C PHE A 842 -29.71 10.27 -0.68
N GLU A 843 -29.10 9.10 -0.52
CA GLU A 843 -27.68 8.92 -0.28
C GLU A 843 -27.08 8.01 -1.36
N PHE A 844 -25.91 8.35 -1.87
CA PHE A 844 -25.17 7.55 -2.85
C PHE A 844 -23.75 7.29 -2.33
N PRO A 845 -23.46 6.08 -1.80
CA PRO A 845 -22.13 5.72 -1.31
C PRO A 845 -21.08 5.81 -2.43
N TRP A 846 -20.10 6.70 -2.27
CA TRP A 846 -19.02 6.91 -3.23
C TRP A 846 -17.76 7.40 -2.51
N ARG A 847 -16.93 6.45 -2.08
CA ARG A 847 -15.69 6.69 -1.34
C ARG A 847 -14.67 5.59 -1.62
N SER A 848 -13.39 5.92 -1.61
CA SER A 848 -12.33 4.92 -1.69
C SER A 848 -12.33 4.00 -0.47
N LYS A 849 -12.00 2.72 -0.70
CA LYS A 849 -11.77 1.73 0.37
C LYS A 849 -10.47 1.99 1.14
N SER A 850 -9.64 2.93 0.70
CA SER A 850 -8.40 3.30 1.39
C SER A 850 -8.72 4.16 2.60
N TYR A 851 -8.15 3.84 3.77
CA TYR A 851 -8.35 4.61 4.99
C TYR A 851 -7.99 6.10 4.79
N GLU A 852 -6.79 6.37 4.29
CA GLU A 852 -6.27 7.72 4.04
C GLU A 852 -6.74 8.25 2.67
N SER A 853 -8.04 8.43 2.52
CA SER A 853 -8.65 8.99 1.31
C SER A 853 -9.65 10.08 1.63
N VAL A 854 -9.92 10.94 0.66
CA VAL A 854 -10.80 12.10 0.82
C VAL A 854 -11.73 12.27 -0.38
N ASN A 855 -12.88 12.88 -0.13
CA ASN A 855 -13.81 13.40 -1.13
C ASN A 855 -13.64 14.93 -1.16
N ALA A 856 -12.80 15.42 -2.07
CA ALA A 856 -12.39 16.84 -2.12
C ALA A 856 -12.91 17.59 -3.36
N SER A 857 -13.14 16.89 -4.48
CA SER A 857 -13.76 17.47 -5.67
C SER A 857 -15.23 17.78 -5.38
N THR A 858 -15.65 19.02 -5.61
CA THR A 858 -17.01 19.47 -5.31
C THR A 858 -18.00 18.88 -6.33
N PRO A 859 -19.22 18.47 -5.93
CA PRO A 859 -20.22 17.95 -6.88
C PRO A 859 -20.52 18.95 -8.00
N VAL A 860 -20.56 18.48 -9.25
CA VAL A 860 -20.87 19.32 -10.42
C VAL A 860 -22.28 19.01 -10.91
N VAL A 861 -23.16 20.00 -10.91
CA VAL A 861 -24.58 19.83 -11.26
C VAL A 861 -24.87 20.47 -12.62
N PHE A 862 -25.49 19.71 -13.52
CA PHE A 862 -25.92 20.20 -14.83
C PHE A 862 -27.19 19.49 -15.29
N GLY A 863 -28.18 20.25 -15.74
CA GLY A 863 -29.51 19.71 -16.05
C GLY A 863 -30.13 19.02 -14.83
N ASP A 864 -30.54 17.77 -14.99
CA ASP A 864 -31.05 16.90 -13.92
C ASP A 864 -29.98 15.93 -13.37
N ARG A 865 -28.69 16.24 -13.55
CA ARG A 865 -27.58 15.33 -13.22
C ARG A 865 -26.59 15.94 -12.25
N VAL A 866 -25.98 15.07 -11.45
CA VAL A 866 -24.89 15.40 -10.52
C VAL A 866 -23.72 14.47 -10.73
N PHE A 867 -22.57 15.06 -11.01
CA PHE A 867 -21.29 14.38 -11.17
C PHE A 867 -20.49 14.45 -9.87
N VAL A 868 -19.94 13.31 -9.44
CA VAL A 868 -19.04 13.20 -8.29
C VAL A 868 -17.79 12.43 -8.67
N SER A 869 -16.68 12.78 -8.04
CA SER A 869 -15.40 12.15 -8.31
C SER A 869 -14.56 12.04 -7.05
N ALA A 870 -13.88 10.92 -6.91
CA ALA A 870 -12.86 10.70 -5.91
C ALA A 870 -11.65 10.02 -6.54
N SER A 871 -10.44 10.49 -6.23
CA SER A 871 -9.22 9.78 -6.59
C SER A 871 -9.08 8.48 -5.77
N TYR A 872 -7.85 8.02 -5.51
CA TYR A 872 -7.58 6.82 -4.68
C TYR A 872 -8.21 5.54 -5.27
N ARG A 873 -8.18 5.41 -6.61
CA ARG A 873 -8.74 4.29 -7.38
C ARG A 873 -10.27 4.12 -7.24
N THR A 874 -10.98 5.19 -6.87
CA THR A 874 -12.46 5.19 -6.83
C THR A 874 -13.04 5.57 -8.19
N GLY A 875 -12.51 6.66 -8.75
CA GLY A 875 -12.95 7.23 -10.01
C GLY A 875 -14.20 8.11 -9.86
N SER A 876 -15.00 8.15 -10.91
CA SER A 876 -16.09 9.11 -11.08
C SER A 876 -17.43 8.44 -11.32
N ALA A 877 -18.52 9.13 -10.93
CA ALA A 877 -19.89 8.71 -11.18
C ALA A 877 -20.74 9.90 -11.65
N LEU A 878 -21.67 9.61 -12.55
CA LEU A 878 -22.74 10.54 -12.91
C LEU A 878 -24.08 9.95 -12.48
N LEU A 879 -24.82 10.71 -11.69
CA LEU A 879 -26.16 10.38 -11.27
C LEU A 879 -27.17 11.27 -11.98
N LYS A 880 -28.32 10.72 -12.33
CA LYS A 880 -29.52 11.46 -12.71
C LYS A 880 -30.43 11.52 -11.48
N VAL A 881 -30.89 12.71 -11.13
CA VAL A 881 -31.89 12.91 -10.09
C VAL A 881 -33.27 12.80 -10.72
N THR A 882 -34.11 11.90 -10.23
CA THR A 882 -35.48 11.71 -10.74
C THR A 882 -36.40 12.84 -10.27
N PRO A 883 -37.58 13.04 -10.87
CA PRO A 883 -38.59 13.96 -10.35
C PRO A 883 -39.05 13.64 -8.92
N GLN A 884 -38.91 12.38 -8.49
CA GLN A 884 -39.18 11.91 -7.13
C GLN A 884 -38.04 12.24 -6.15
N PHE A 885 -36.94 12.82 -6.64
CA PHE A 885 -35.71 13.05 -5.88
C PHE A 885 -35.04 11.76 -5.39
N ASP A 886 -35.01 10.74 -6.24
CA ASP A 886 -34.13 9.57 -6.10
C ASP A 886 -32.90 9.71 -7.00
N SER A 887 -31.84 8.94 -6.72
CA SER A 887 -30.68 8.86 -7.60
C SER A 887 -30.72 7.64 -8.53
N GLN A 888 -30.51 7.86 -9.82
CA GLN A 888 -30.24 6.82 -10.80
C GLN A 888 -28.81 6.94 -11.31
N VAL A 889 -28.01 5.88 -11.21
CA VAL A 889 -26.67 5.85 -11.80
C VAL A 889 -26.80 5.87 -13.32
N VAL A 890 -26.22 6.88 -13.97
CA VAL A 890 -26.10 6.94 -15.43
C VAL A 890 -24.88 6.14 -15.87
N TRP A 891 -23.73 6.40 -15.25
CA TRP A 891 -22.50 5.67 -15.48
C TRP A 891 -21.53 5.85 -14.30
N THR A 892 -20.57 4.95 -14.22
CA THR A 892 -19.42 5.01 -13.31
C THR A 892 -18.17 4.63 -14.08
N THR A 893 -17.03 5.23 -13.75
CA THR A 893 -15.73 4.86 -14.32
C THR A 893 -14.64 4.92 -13.26
N GLN A 894 -13.66 4.03 -13.32
CA GLN A 894 -12.43 4.11 -12.54
C GLN A 894 -11.28 4.79 -13.32
N ASP A 895 -11.51 5.11 -14.60
CA ASP A 895 -10.48 5.60 -15.52
C ASP A 895 -10.04 7.03 -15.21
N VAL A 896 -10.91 7.82 -14.56
CA VAL A 896 -10.64 9.21 -14.18
C VAL A 896 -11.12 9.46 -12.76
N GLY A 897 -10.26 10.06 -11.93
CA GLY A 897 -10.59 10.52 -10.59
C GLY A 897 -9.94 11.87 -10.27
N PHE A 898 -10.74 12.92 -10.31
CA PHE A 898 -10.39 14.27 -9.82
C PHE A 898 -10.16 14.26 -8.30
N HIS A 899 -9.05 14.84 -7.87
CA HIS A 899 -8.65 14.90 -6.46
C HIS A 899 -9.28 16.10 -5.75
N PHE A 900 -8.55 17.21 -5.60
CA PHE A 900 -9.06 18.46 -5.00
C PHE A 900 -9.62 19.43 -6.05
N ASN A 901 -9.23 19.28 -7.32
CA ASN A 901 -9.74 20.12 -8.39
C ASN A 901 -11.17 19.69 -8.77
N THR A 902 -12.02 20.66 -9.05
CA THR A 902 -13.41 20.43 -9.48
C THR A 902 -13.47 20.64 -11.00
N PRO A 903 -13.92 19.64 -11.78
CA PRO A 903 -13.97 19.79 -13.24
C PRO A 903 -15.07 20.77 -13.64
N ILE A 904 -14.86 21.46 -14.76
CA ILE A 904 -15.83 22.40 -15.32
C ILE A 904 -16.67 21.68 -16.37
N TYR A 905 -18.00 21.75 -16.23
CA TYR A 905 -18.94 21.28 -17.25
C TYR A 905 -19.15 22.36 -18.32
N ARG A 906 -18.92 22.01 -19.58
CA ARG A 906 -19.14 22.90 -20.72
C ARG A 906 -19.52 22.12 -21.97
N ASP A 907 -20.59 22.54 -22.63
CA ASP A 907 -21.04 22.04 -23.95
C ASP A 907 -21.13 20.51 -24.07
N GLY A 908 -21.51 19.83 -22.98
CA GLY A 908 -21.64 18.36 -22.93
C GLY A 908 -20.41 17.61 -22.45
N TYR A 909 -19.34 18.31 -22.05
CA TYR A 909 -18.07 17.74 -21.63
C TYR A 909 -17.63 18.24 -20.26
N LEU A 910 -16.82 17.46 -19.56
CA LEU A 910 -16.17 17.82 -18.30
C LEU A 910 -14.67 17.97 -18.54
N TYR A 911 -14.10 19.10 -18.11
CA TYR A 911 -12.67 19.41 -18.23
C TYR A 911 -12.04 19.57 -16.85
N GLY A 912 -10.90 18.95 -16.60
CA GLY A 912 -10.20 19.06 -15.32
C GLY A 912 -8.90 18.25 -15.26
N PHE A 913 -8.34 18.09 -14.07
CA PHE A 913 -7.11 17.31 -13.86
C PHE A 913 -7.38 15.98 -13.16
N ASP A 914 -7.19 14.89 -13.89
CA ASP A 914 -7.13 13.53 -13.34
C ASP A 914 -5.82 13.34 -12.57
N GLY A 915 -5.81 12.41 -11.60
CA GLY A 915 -4.60 12.02 -10.86
C GLY A 915 -4.59 12.46 -9.39
N ARG A 916 -3.92 11.65 -8.56
CA ARG A 916 -3.80 11.90 -7.12
C ARG A 916 -2.64 12.82 -6.80
N ASN A 917 -1.47 12.61 -7.41
CA ASN A 917 -0.23 13.35 -7.15
C ASN A 917 0.31 13.97 -8.44
N GLU A 918 1.37 14.78 -8.32
CA GLU A 918 1.98 15.45 -9.47
C GLU A 918 2.39 14.47 -10.61
N PRO A 919 3.03 13.31 -10.37
CA PRO A 919 3.53 12.45 -11.46
C PRO A 919 2.45 11.68 -12.22
N ASP A 920 1.27 11.51 -11.63
CA ASP A 920 0.11 10.81 -12.21
C ASP A 920 -0.97 11.78 -12.70
N ALA A 921 -0.69 13.09 -12.72
CA ALA A 921 -1.64 14.11 -13.12
C ALA A 921 -1.72 14.29 -14.64
N SER A 922 -2.93 14.45 -15.16
CA SER A 922 -3.16 14.77 -16.57
C SER A 922 -4.40 15.64 -16.77
N LEU A 923 -4.35 16.55 -17.73
CA LEU A 923 -5.51 17.31 -18.17
C LEU A 923 -6.41 16.37 -18.98
N VAL A 924 -7.69 16.33 -18.67
CA VAL A 924 -8.63 15.38 -19.28
C VAL A 924 -9.90 16.08 -19.77
N CYS A 925 -10.46 15.53 -20.85
CA CYS A 925 -11.81 15.80 -21.31
C CYS A 925 -12.64 14.53 -21.26
N ILE A 926 -13.80 14.60 -20.61
CA ILE A 926 -14.75 13.50 -20.51
C ILE A 926 -16.04 13.91 -21.20
N GLU A 927 -16.59 13.03 -22.04
CA GLU A 927 -17.95 13.19 -22.55
C GLU A 927 -18.95 12.93 -21.42
N ALA A 928 -19.64 13.98 -20.95
CA ALA A 928 -20.49 13.89 -19.77
C ALA A 928 -21.65 12.90 -19.94
N LYS A 929 -22.13 12.70 -21.17
CA LYS A 929 -23.23 11.77 -21.45
C LYS A 929 -22.85 10.31 -21.17
N THR A 930 -21.62 9.92 -21.47
CA THR A 930 -21.18 8.50 -21.51
C THR A 930 -20.14 8.16 -20.46
N GLY A 931 -19.41 9.14 -19.92
CA GLY A 931 -18.27 8.93 -19.03
C GLY A 931 -16.99 8.55 -19.77
N ARG A 932 -17.01 8.57 -21.11
CA ARG A 932 -15.84 8.22 -21.94
C ARG A 932 -14.82 9.36 -21.91
N VAL A 933 -13.56 9.01 -21.65
CA VAL A 933 -12.42 9.92 -21.85
C VAL A 933 -12.28 10.20 -23.35
N VAL A 934 -12.44 11.45 -23.74
CA VAL A 934 -12.30 11.91 -25.14
C VAL A 934 -10.81 12.07 -25.47
N TRP A 935 -10.08 12.72 -24.57
CA TRP A 935 -8.63 12.85 -24.64
C TRP A 935 -8.06 13.04 -23.23
N ARG A 936 -6.76 12.74 -23.11
CA ARG A 936 -5.95 12.90 -21.90
C ARG A 936 -4.59 13.41 -22.32
N GLU A 937 -4.16 14.51 -21.74
CA GLU A 937 -2.99 15.26 -22.18
C GLU A 937 -2.16 15.70 -20.97
N VAL A 938 -0.84 15.77 -21.14
CA VAL A 938 0.08 16.33 -20.16
C VAL A 938 0.77 17.52 -20.83
N PRO A 939 0.30 18.76 -20.60
CA PRO A 939 0.95 19.93 -21.17
C PRO A 939 2.37 20.04 -20.62
N GLU A 940 3.38 19.95 -21.48
CA GLU A 940 4.80 19.96 -21.10
C GLU A 940 5.56 21.07 -21.82
N TRP A 941 6.53 21.67 -21.13
CA TRP A 941 7.42 22.68 -21.69
C TRP A 941 8.78 22.68 -20.99
N ARG A 942 9.76 23.29 -21.66
CA ARG A 942 11.06 23.56 -21.04
C ARG A 942 11.04 24.92 -20.37
N GLU A 943 11.58 24.95 -19.17
CA GLU A 943 11.66 26.14 -18.34
C GLU A 943 13.09 26.29 -17.83
N SER A 944 13.65 27.51 -17.93
CA SER A 944 14.98 27.81 -17.40
C SER A 944 14.88 28.23 -15.95
N VAL A 945 15.58 27.52 -15.07
CA VAL A 945 15.59 27.77 -13.62
C VAL A 945 17.01 27.99 -13.13
N THR A 946 17.18 28.88 -12.16
CA THR A 946 18.45 29.00 -11.43
C THR A 946 18.44 28.10 -10.20
N VAL A 947 19.32 27.10 -10.16
CA VAL A 947 19.48 26.19 -9.01
C VAL A 947 20.93 26.27 -8.55
N GLY A 948 21.17 26.70 -7.31
CA GLY A 948 22.53 26.83 -6.77
C GLY A 948 23.40 27.88 -7.49
N GLY A 949 22.79 28.84 -8.20
CA GLY A 949 23.49 29.86 -8.99
C GLY A 949 23.76 29.47 -10.45
N GLU A 950 23.42 28.25 -10.86
CA GLU A 950 23.56 27.78 -12.24
C GLU A 950 22.21 27.74 -12.96
N GLN A 951 22.21 28.08 -14.25
CA GLN A 951 21.03 27.94 -15.11
C GLN A 951 20.85 26.48 -15.53
N GLN A 952 19.65 25.96 -15.35
CA GLN A 952 19.27 24.59 -15.72
C GLN A 952 17.96 24.63 -16.51
N GLU A 953 17.87 23.84 -17.57
CA GLU A 953 16.58 23.56 -18.23
C GLU A 953 15.87 22.40 -17.53
N LEU A 954 14.63 22.63 -17.10
CA LEU A 954 13.73 21.60 -16.59
C LEU A 954 12.56 21.40 -17.55
N LEU A 955 12.20 20.13 -17.77
CA LEU A 955 10.91 19.79 -18.37
C LEU A 955 9.85 19.87 -17.26
N LEU A 956 8.95 20.85 -17.38
CA LEU A 956 7.85 21.07 -16.45
C LEU A 956 6.52 20.76 -17.14
N SER A 957 5.50 20.52 -16.31
CA SER A 957 4.12 20.41 -16.75
C SER A 957 3.21 21.20 -15.81
N THR A 958 1.92 21.26 -16.14
CA THR A 958 0.92 21.79 -15.22
C THR A 958 0.80 21.00 -13.93
N PHE A 959 1.21 19.72 -13.92
CA PHE A 959 0.90 18.72 -12.89
C PHE A 959 -0.62 18.70 -12.61
N ARG A 960 -1.06 18.71 -11.36
CA ARG A 960 -2.47 19.00 -11.03
C ARG A 960 -2.69 20.50 -11.11
N GLY A 961 -3.91 20.95 -11.36
CA GLY A 961 -4.17 22.38 -11.43
C GLY A 961 -5.62 22.73 -11.18
N TRP A 962 -5.89 24.02 -11.26
CA TRP A 962 -7.23 24.59 -11.27
C TRP A 962 -7.57 25.12 -12.64
N LEU A 963 -8.80 24.87 -13.07
CA LEU A 963 -9.39 25.53 -14.22
C LEU A 963 -10.42 26.56 -13.74
N LEU A 964 -10.51 27.65 -14.48
CA LEU A 964 -11.52 28.69 -14.36
C LEU A 964 -12.00 29.02 -15.79
N TRP A 965 -13.30 28.93 -16.06
CA TRP A 965 -13.83 29.40 -17.34
C TRP A 965 -14.09 30.89 -17.27
N ALA A 966 -13.50 31.68 -18.17
CA ALA A 966 -13.69 33.13 -18.21
C ALA A 966 -13.44 33.68 -19.63
N ASP A 967 -14.30 34.59 -20.08
CA ASP A 967 -14.14 35.31 -21.35
C ASP A 967 -13.80 34.37 -22.53
N GLY A 968 -14.64 33.34 -22.70
CA GLY A 968 -14.60 32.36 -23.80
C GLY A 968 -13.50 31.28 -23.73
N HIS A 969 -12.69 31.25 -22.68
CA HIS A 969 -11.50 30.38 -22.59
C HIS A 969 -11.32 29.82 -21.17
N PHE A 970 -10.43 28.83 -21.02
CA PHE A 970 -10.04 28.29 -19.73
C PHE A 970 -8.77 28.98 -19.24
N LEU A 971 -8.85 29.66 -18.09
CA LEU A 971 -7.68 30.08 -17.33
C LEU A 971 -7.24 28.90 -16.46
N CYS A 972 -5.99 28.47 -16.60
CA CYS A 972 -5.41 27.35 -15.88
C CYS A 972 -4.30 27.84 -14.94
N LEU A 973 -4.36 27.44 -13.68
CA LEU A 973 -3.29 27.62 -12.70
C LEU A 973 -2.69 26.24 -12.36
N GLY A 974 -1.47 25.99 -12.84
CA GLY A 974 -0.74 24.76 -12.58
C GLY A 974 -0.12 24.71 -11.19
N GLU A 975 0.24 23.51 -10.73
CA GLU A 975 0.66 23.27 -9.34
C GLU A 975 1.93 24.03 -8.90
N LEU A 976 2.77 24.37 -9.88
CA LEU A 976 4.02 25.12 -9.69
C LEU A 976 3.89 26.63 -9.88
N GLY A 977 2.66 27.18 -9.99
CA GLY A 977 2.44 28.63 -10.15
C GLY A 977 2.48 29.14 -11.60
N HIS A 978 2.39 28.24 -12.59
CA HIS A 978 2.25 28.64 -13.99
C HIS A 978 0.80 29.01 -14.29
N LEU A 979 0.61 30.11 -15.01
CA LEU A 979 -0.68 30.59 -15.48
C LEU A 979 -0.77 30.40 -16.98
N LEU A 980 -1.86 29.79 -17.45
CA LEU A 980 -2.09 29.53 -18.86
C LEU A 980 -3.48 29.98 -19.27
N TRP A 981 -3.61 30.57 -20.46
CA TRP A 981 -4.88 30.56 -21.19
C TRP A 981 -4.90 29.34 -22.11
N LEU A 982 -5.97 28.56 -21.99
CA LEU A 982 -6.20 27.34 -22.74
C LEU A 982 -7.51 27.44 -23.52
N ASP A 983 -7.47 26.95 -24.75
CA ASP A 983 -8.63 26.62 -25.55
C ASP A 983 -8.85 25.10 -25.45
N LEU A 984 -9.85 24.69 -24.67
CA LEU A 984 -10.19 23.27 -24.46
C LEU A 984 -11.50 22.96 -25.17
N SER A 985 -11.46 21.92 -26.00
CA SER A 985 -12.65 21.43 -26.70
C SER A 985 -12.58 19.90 -26.82
N PRO A 986 -13.63 19.21 -27.30
CA PRO A 986 -13.56 17.78 -27.56
C PRO A 986 -12.49 17.38 -28.60
N ARG A 987 -11.97 18.34 -29.37
CA ARG A 987 -10.93 18.11 -30.37
C ARG A 987 -9.52 18.06 -29.78
N GLY A 988 -9.34 18.52 -28.54
CA GLY A 988 -8.04 18.57 -27.86
C GLY A 988 -7.87 19.86 -27.05
N TYR A 989 -6.64 20.10 -26.61
CA TYR A 989 -6.23 21.36 -25.97
C TYR A 989 -5.32 22.17 -26.89
N ARG A 990 -5.40 23.49 -26.79
CA ARG A 990 -4.43 24.42 -27.38
C ARG A 990 -4.04 25.48 -26.35
N GLU A 991 -2.74 25.61 -26.10
CA GLU A 991 -2.19 26.71 -25.29
C GLU A 991 -2.27 28.02 -26.10
N LEU A 992 -2.86 29.06 -25.51
CA LEU A 992 -2.95 30.40 -26.11
C LEU A 992 -1.85 31.33 -25.58
N SER A 993 -1.57 31.24 -24.30
CA SER A 993 -0.47 31.95 -23.64
C SER A 993 -0.12 31.27 -22.33
N ARG A 994 1.13 31.45 -21.89
CA ARG A 994 1.67 30.94 -20.63
C ARG A 994 2.63 31.95 -20.02
N CYS A 995 2.64 32.04 -18.70
CA CYS A 995 3.70 32.68 -17.92
C CYS A 995 3.90 31.94 -16.60
N TRP A 996 5.02 32.21 -15.92
CA TRP A 996 5.31 31.67 -14.61
C TRP A 996 5.22 32.76 -13.54
N LEU A 997 4.14 32.77 -12.77
CA LEU A 997 3.88 33.85 -11.80
C LEU A 997 4.84 33.80 -10.60
N PHE A 998 5.16 32.59 -10.15
CA PHE A 998 6.09 32.29 -9.06
C PHE A 998 6.44 30.80 -9.10
N ALA A 999 7.64 30.44 -8.66
CA ALA A 999 8.11 29.07 -8.65
C ALA A 999 7.86 28.41 -7.29
N ALA A 1000 6.62 27.97 -7.01
CA ALA A 1000 6.27 27.37 -5.72
C ALA A 1000 5.37 26.14 -5.87
N ARG A 1001 5.66 25.08 -5.12
CA ARG A 1001 4.83 23.86 -5.06
C ARG A 1001 3.53 24.11 -4.28
N GLU A 1002 2.61 23.16 -4.39
CA GLU A 1002 1.35 23.14 -3.62
C GLU A 1002 0.46 24.37 -3.88
N THR A 1003 0.42 24.84 -5.13
CA THR A 1003 -0.51 25.88 -5.59
C THR A 1003 -1.94 25.31 -5.70
N TRP A 1004 -2.49 24.85 -4.57
CA TRP A 1004 -3.77 24.16 -4.48
C TRP A 1004 -4.95 25.08 -4.22
N THR A 1005 -4.75 26.40 -4.20
CA THR A 1005 -5.83 27.38 -4.09
C THR A 1005 -6.31 27.77 -5.49
N PRO A 1006 -7.62 27.74 -5.78
CA PRO A 1006 -8.11 28.16 -7.09
C PRO A 1006 -7.87 29.66 -7.33
N PRO A 1007 -7.58 30.07 -8.57
CA PRO A 1007 -7.52 31.49 -8.93
C PRO A 1007 -8.91 32.13 -8.83
N VAL A 1008 -8.94 33.43 -8.54
CA VAL A 1008 -10.17 34.22 -8.49
C VAL A 1008 -10.06 35.36 -9.49
N VAL A 1009 -11.12 35.59 -10.27
CA VAL A 1009 -11.22 36.75 -11.16
C VAL A 1009 -12.40 37.60 -10.72
N SER A 1010 -12.15 38.89 -10.45
CA SER A 1010 -13.17 39.87 -10.15
C SER A 1010 -12.75 41.27 -10.61
N ARG A 1011 -13.64 41.98 -11.30
CA ARG A 1011 -13.46 43.30 -11.90
C ARG A 1011 -12.19 43.41 -12.74
N GLY A 1012 -11.95 42.41 -13.59
CA GLY A 1012 -10.79 42.29 -14.46
C GLY A 1012 -9.46 42.06 -13.73
N LEU A 1013 -9.49 41.77 -12.43
CA LEU A 1013 -8.30 41.48 -11.64
C LEU A 1013 -8.24 40.00 -11.29
N LEU A 1014 -7.03 39.43 -11.37
CA LEU A 1014 -6.75 38.04 -11.04
C LEU A 1014 -6.03 37.97 -9.69
N TYR A 1015 -6.56 37.15 -8.79
CA TYR A 1015 -6.00 36.89 -7.47
C TYR A 1015 -5.48 35.46 -7.39
N VAL A 1016 -4.19 35.31 -7.05
CA VAL A 1016 -3.51 34.01 -6.97
C VAL A 1016 -2.80 33.88 -5.63
N CYS A 1017 -2.94 32.71 -4.99
CA CYS A 1017 -2.24 32.40 -3.74
C CYS A 1017 -0.98 31.58 -4.02
N GLN A 1018 0.18 32.15 -3.69
CA GLN A 1018 1.42 31.41 -3.51
C GLN A 1018 1.42 30.80 -2.09
N ASN A 1019 1.34 29.46 -2.00
CA ASN A 1019 1.18 28.78 -0.71
C ASN A 1019 2.50 28.40 -0.03
N ARG A 1020 3.54 28.16 -0.82
CA ARG A 1020 4.87 27.78 -0.35
C ARG A 1020 5.90 28.84 -0.72
N ARG A 1021 7.10 28.73 -0.17
CA ARG A 1021 8.21 29.61 -0.56
C ARG A 1021 8.52 29.42 -2.05
N ASP A 1022 8.77 30.53 -2.72
CA ASP A 1022 9.24 30.53 -4.11
C ASP A 1022 10.70 30.06 -4.12
N PHE A 1023 10.98 28.94 -4.80
CA PHE A 1023 12.30 28.33 -4.82
C PHE A 1023 13.30 29.04 -5.75
N GLN A 1024 12.83 29.95 -6.61
CA GLN A 1024 13.70 30.82 -7.42
C GLN A 1024 14.01 32.12 -6.70
N SER A 1025 12.96 32.86 -6.27
CA SER A 1025 13.14 34.18 -5.67
C SER A 1025 13.38 34.15 -4.16
N GLY A 1026 13.18 33.01 -3.50
CA GLY A 1026 13.25 32.86 -2.05
C GLY A 1026 12.11 33.53 -1.28
N ARG A 1027 11.18 34.22 -1.96
CA ARG A 1027 10.10 34.98 -1.33
C ARG A 1027 9.07 34.05 -0.67
N GLY A 1028 8.60 34.46 0.50
CA GLY A 1028 7.63 33.72 1.29
C GLY A 1028 6.24 33.63 0.64
N PRO A 1029 5.29 32.91 1.27
CA PRO A 1029 3.91 32.79 0.81
C PRO A 1029 3.22 34.15 0.65
N ARG A 1030 2.47 34.33 -0.44
CA ARG A 1030 1.85 35.61 -0.81
C ARG A 1030 0.47 35.45 -1.44
N LEU A 1031 -0.39 36.45 -1.29
CA LEU A 1031 -1.57 36.66 -2.14
C LEU A 1031 -1.21 37.75 -3.14
N LEU A 1032 -1.34 37.46 -4.43
CA LEU A 1032 -0.92 38.33 -5.53
C LEU A 1032 -2.14 38.79 -6.32
N CYS A 1033 -2.20 40.09 -6.64
CA CYS A 1033 -3.24 40.69 -7.48
C CYS A 1033 -2.63 41.16 -8.80
N TYR A 1034 -3.09 40.58 -9.91
CA TYR A 1034 -2.67 40.90 -11.27
C TYR A 1034 -3.79 41.59 -12.05
N ASP A 1035 -3.41 42.47 -12.97
CA ASP A 1035 -4.33 43.17 -13.85
C ASP A 1035 -4.54 42.39 -15.16
N LEU A 1036 -5.75 41.87 -15.33
CA LEU A 1036 -6.22 41.24 -16.56
C LEU A 1036 -7.15 42.15 -17.37
N ARG A 1037 -7.24 43.45 -17.10
CA ARG A 1037 -8.09 44.35 -17.90
C ARG A 1037 -7.50 44.51 -19.30
N GLY A 1038 -8.30 44.08 -20.28
CA GLY A 1038 -8.01 44.14 -21.71
C GLY A 1038 -8.31 45.52 -22.31
N ARG A 1039 -8.44 45.54 -23.64
CA ARG A 1039 -8.91 46.69 -24.42
C ARG A 1039 -10.30 46.44 -24.95
#